data_AF-A0A3Q3IEZ7-F1
#
_entry.id   AF-A0A3Q3IEZ7-F1
#
_cell.length_a   1.000
_cell.length_b   1.000
_cell.length_c   1.000
_cell.angle_alpha   90.00
_cell.angle_beta   90.00
_cell.angle_gamma   90.00
#
_symmetry.space_group_name_H-M   'P 1'
#
loop_
_entity.id
_entity.type
_entity.pdbx_description
1 polymer ?
#
loop_
_entity_poly.entity_id
_entity_poly.type
_entity_poly.pdbx_seq_one_letter_code
_entity_poly.pdbx_strand_id
1 'polypeptide(L)'
;MELSPLIKKIGHSLMEIRVRALKSLIFKLDHSLISVSDIVQEKMLFVHLLEWFNFPEVPMQKEVLELLSTLSKHPSAAQMLRDVGVVDCLTQLSPNVEPRLRAVISETLDQLFQLPELLPSHSMAYSHGSRNTTPTGVGNFPKMVHESVKCLKFSVFPWLTLTNTDRHILSSNESSLRSSNPSLVRTTCELLCDVIMQDFPAEIFLQRPSIVKNLLSLLRVGLGKGEASFLHLQALSCLRHLCAGLRRRLRFHQDPSFYSTKQDTVSQNSSYSQEVRGTQPSQTSSPGAECSPRPSVVGRTGQRARGDGQDGDAASSRCAYSMAAQAPRQMPLSPADVAHWEFPDLCLEDVLEMQLQQLTLAQFTVATMEHAIPLLKTEGLRVFHHVLELLCDAVLLLGDSVCELVWDDRSLVGMELKEKLQTCMELLGDILSYHQSYSADLPHSSQIHHRMAYTGTAVFTIKLLQTILPPEKASDNLPENTATAIFHLCLDTSFGSLLPSMQETAVAYLEQVNSDSHDLYRRVTRAALWMESTCNFLKEGEKNWLELLELADQAIDGLPFHQYLPTVKEFVHICSYLWRFDHPSPLLQTESQKLLLKLLSHPLLSVKAETYKHTLNLVKGCLGIQKVSRQEQGSCGGVNFLLHHRVLYEISAFGLQDSADKVGVLGVNLLYTKYCGVL
;
A
#
# COMPACT_ATOMS: atom_id res chain seq x y z
N MET A 1 15.12 9.43 10.64
CA MET A 1 15.77 10.44 9.77
C MET A 1 16.64 11.31 10.67
N GLU A 2 17.90 11.57 10.34
CA GLU A 2 18.78 12.35 11.24
C GLU A 2 18.59 13.86 11.07
N LEU A 3 17.98 14.51 12.07
CA LEU A 3 17.78 15.96 12.16
C LEU A 3 19.06 16.69 12.64
N SER A 4 19.77 16.13 13.61
CA SER A 4 21.04 16.63 14.16
C SER A 4 22.05 17.22 13.15
N PRO A 5 22.40 16.58 12.02
CA PRO A 5 23.36 17.16 11.06
C PRO A 5 22.82 18.36 10.28
N LEU A 6 21.50 18.56 10.19
CA LEU A 6 20.90 19.77 9.63
C LEU A 6 20.95 20.91 10.65
N ILE A 7 20.61 20.62 11.90
CA ILE A 7 20.59 21.60 13.00
C ILE A 7 21.99 22.16 13.27
N LYS A 8 23.03 21.31 13.27
CA LYS A 8 24.43 21.76 13.36
C LYS A 8 24.85 22.72 12.24
N LYS A 9 24.20 22.67 11.06
CA LYS A 9 24.48 23.59 9.93
C LYS A 9 23.76 24.93 10.08
N ILE A 10 22.69 25.02 10.87
CA ILE A 10 21.98 26.27 11.18
C ILE A 10 22.83 27.16 12.11
N GLY A 11 23.65 26.57 12.98
CA GLY A 11 24.64 27.28 13.82
C GLY A 11 25.99 27.61 13.15
N HIS A 12 26.17 27.34 11.86
CA HIS A 12 27.50 27.45 11.24
C HIS A 12 27.96 28.91 11.09
N SER A 13 29.25 29.19 11.26
CA SER A 13 29.84 30.52 11.02
C SER A 13 29.67 31.08 9.60
N LEU A 14 29.31 30.25 8.60
CA LEU A 14 29.23 30.65 7.19
C LEU A 14 27.78 30.90 6.77
N MET A 15 27.51 32.13 6.29
CA MET A 15 26.18 32.60 5.92
C MET A 15 25.47 31.68 4.90
N GLU A 16 26.16 31.26 3.84
CA GLU A 16 25.54 30.43 2.78
C GLU A 16 25.08 29.05 3.31
N ILE A 17 25.89 28.43 4.19
CA ILE A 17 25.57 27.13 4.80
C ILE A 17 24.35 27.27 5.70
N ARG A 18 24.32 28.32 6.54
CA ARG A 18 23.17 28.67 7.37
C ARG A 18 21.91 28.85 6.55
N VAL A 19 21.93 29.72 5.55
CA VAL A 19 20.78 30.03 4.68
C VAL A 19 20.26 28.79 3.95
N ARG A 20 21.15 27.93 3.42
CA ARG A 20 20.75 26.67 2.77
C ARG A 20 20.14 25.69 3.78
N ALA A 21 20.66 25.61 5.00
CA ALA A 21 20.11 24.75 6.05
C ALA A 21 18.73 25.23 6.54
N LEU A 22 18.54 26.53 6.75
CA LEU A 22 17.25 27.12 7.13
C LEU A 22 16.18 26.89 6.04
N LYS A 23 16.50 27.16 4.76
CA LYS A 23 15.59 26.89 3.64
C LYS A 23 15.21 25.42 3.56
N SER A 24 16.14 24.51 3.80
CA SER A 24 15.87 23.07 3.84
C SER A 24 14.98 22.65 5.01
N LEU A 25 15.10 23.31 6.17
CA LEU A 25 14.23 23.06 7.32
C LEU A 25 12.80 23.54 7.07
N ILE A 26 12.64 24.77 6.58
CA ILE A 26 11.33 25.36 6.26
C ILE A 26 10.62 24.53 5.17
N PHE A 27 11.32 24.21 4.08
CA PHE A 27 10.77 23.37 3.01
C PHE A 27 10.25 22.01 3.52
N LYS A 28 10.97 21.38 4.46
CA LYS A 28 10.55 20.10 5.06
C LYS A 28 9.34 20.22 5.99
N LEU A 29 9.16 21.37 6.64
CA LEU A 29 7.95 21.67 7.41
C LEU A 29 6.76 21.93 6.48
N ASP A 30 6.93 22.79 5.47
CA ASP A 30 5.87 23.16 4.52
C ASP A 30 5.31 21.96 3.74
N HIS A 31 6.15 20.94 3.50
CA HIS A 31 5.78 19.71 2.78
C HIS A 31 5.49 18.52 3.71
N SER A 32 5.31 18.75 5.02
CA SER A 32 5.01 17.73 6.04
C SER A 32 6.00 16.55 6.08
N LEU A 33 7.24 16.74 5.62
CA LEU A 33 8.31 15.73 5.65
C LEU A 33 8.93 15.58 7.05
N ILE A 34 8.74 16.59 7.89
CA ILE A 34 9.09 16.60 9.32
C ILE A 34 7.94 17.29 10.06
N SER A 35 7.43 16.68 11.13
CA SER A 35 6.37 17.29 11.93
C SER A 35 6.93 18.27 12.97
N VAL A 36 6.11 19.21 13.44
CA VAL A 36 6.48 20.11 14.56
C VAL A 36 6.83 19.29 15.83
N SER A 37 6.17 18.16 16.04
CA SER A 37 6.46 17.21 17.12
C SER A 37 7.84 16.53 17.03
N ASP A 38 8.38 16.32 15.83
CA ASP A 38 9.75 15.79 15.66
C ASP A 38 10.80 16.86 15.99
N ILE A 39 10.54 18.10 15.58
CA ILE A 39 11.40 19.26 15.86
C ILE A 39 11.46 19.57 17.36
N VAL A 40 10.36 19.36 18.09
CA VAL A 40 10.28 19.53 19.55
C VAL A 40 11.31 18.68 20.32
N GLN A 41 11.82 17.59 19.76
CA GLN A 41 12.82 16.77 20.45
C GLN A 41 14.23 17.38 20.40
N GLU A 42 14.49 18.28 19.46
CA GLU A 42 15.83 18.78 19.13
C GLU A 42 16.09 20.18 19.74
N LYS A 43 16.30 20.22 21.06
CA LYS A 43 16.49 21.46 21.86
C LYS A 43 17.52 22.44 21.28
N MET A 44 18.57 21.94 20.64
CA MET A 44 19.62 22.76 20.04
C MET A 44 19.12 23.63 18.88
N LEU A 45 18.03 23.28 18.19
CA LEU A 45 17.50 24.13 17.12
C LEU A 45 17.06 25.50 17.64
N PHE A 46 16.35 25.53 18.77
CA PHE A 46 15.84 26.76 19.37
C PHE A 46 16.97 27.71 19.76
N VAL A 47 18.10 27.16 20.25
CA VAL A 47 19.33 27.93 20.53
C VAL A 47 19.88 28.54 19.24
N HIS A 48 20.14 27.74 18.21
CA HIS A 48 20.74 28.24 16.95
C HIS A 48 19.83 29.21 16.18
N LEU A 49 18.49 29.11 16.30
CA LEU A 49 17.55 30.06 15.71
C LEU A 49 17.56 31.43 16.41
N LEU A 50 17.91 31.49 17.70
CA LEU A 50 18.07 32.75 18.44
C LEU A 50 19.48 33.32 18.25
N GLU A 51 20.51 32.48 18.28
CA GLU A 51 21.88 32.85 17.90
C GLU A 51 21.97 33.41 16.49
N TRP A 52 21.05 33.03 15.58
CA TRP A 52 20.95 33.57 14.22
C TRP A 52 20.96 35.11 14.18
N PHE A 53 20.33 35.77 15.16
CA PHE A 53 20.25 37.23 15.28
C PHE A 53 21.49 37.86 15.94
N ASN A 54 22.37 37.06 16.53
CA ASN A 54 23.63 37.52 17.14
C ASN A 54 24.80 37.62 16.13
N PHE A 55 24.59 37.21 14.88
CA PHE A 55 25.59 37.33 13.81
C PHE A 55 25.58 38.74 13.19
N PRO A 56 26.73 39.26 12.70
CA PRO A 56 26.83 40.60 12.11
C PRO A 56 26.03 40.78 10.82
N GLU A 57 25.75 39.68 10.11
CA GLU A 57 24.83 39.63 8.98
C GLU A 57 23.72 38.62 9.30
N VAL A 58 22.48 39.11 9.27
CA VAL A 58 21.27 38.34 9.58
C VAL A 58 20.38 38.25 8.33
N PRO A 59 20.65 37.30 7.41
CA PRO A 59 19.77 37.05 6.26
C PRO A 59 18.48 36.37 6.71
N MET A 60 17.42 36.51 5.89
CA MET A 60 16.13 35.80 6.08
C MET A 60 15.46 36.03 7.46
N GLN A 61 15.55 37.25 7.99
CA GLN A 61 14.96 37.62 9.29
C GLN A 61 13.46 37.29 9.36
N LYS A 62 12.74 37.53 8.25
CA LYS A 62 11.32 37.28 8.14
C LYS A 62 11.01 35.80 8.34
N GLU A 63 11.70 34.95 7.60
CA GLU A 63 11.47 33.50 7.56
C GLU A 63 11.88 32.83 8.88
N VAL A 64 12.90 33.34 9.58
CA VAL A 64 13.24 32.89 10.94
C VAL A 64 12.15 33.28 11.95
N LEU A 65 11.61 34.51 11.86
CA LEU A 65 10.52 34.96 12.75
C LEU A 65 9.20 34.22 12.49
N GLU A 66 8.85 33.97 11.23
CA GLU A 66 7.68 33.17 10.85
C GLU A 66 7.82 31.70 11.29
N LEU A 67 9.04 31.14 11.24
CA LEU A 67 9.34 29.81 11.80
C LEU A 67 9.19 29.81 13.33
N LEU A 68 9.72 30.81 14.05
CA LEU A 68 9.56 30.93 15.49
C LEU A 68 8.07 31.06 15.90
N SER A 69 7.29 31.85 15.16
CA SER A 69 5.82 31.98 15.34
C SER A 69 5.06 30.67 15.03
N THR A 70 5.56 29.87 14.09
CA THR A 70 4.97 28.55 13.79
C THR A 70 5.29 27.54 14.90
N LEU A 71 6.48 27.61 15.49
CA LEU A 71 6.89 26.78 16.61
C LEU A 71 6.19 27.19 17.93
N SER A 72 5.94 28.48 18.19
CA SER A 72 5.23 28.94 19.40
C SER A 72 3.78 28.46 19.50
N LYS A 73 3.15 28.08 18.38
CA LYS A 73 1.79 27.51 18.36
C LYS A 73 1.70 26.10 18.96
N HIS A 74 2.82 25.39 19.10
CA HIS A 74 2.84 24.06 19.71
C HIS A 74 3.30 24.14 21.19
N PRO A 75 2.51 23.65 22.17
CA PRO A 75 2.72 23.96 23.59
C PRO A 75 4.09 23.54 24.13
N SER A 76 4.61 22.37 23.71
CA SER A 76 5.94 21.91 24.13
C SER A 76 7.08 22.73 23.51
N ALA A 77 6.89 23.28 22.30
CA ALA A 77 7.87 24.16 21.67
C ALA A 77 7.82 25.57 22.29
N ALA A 78 6.63 26.08 22.59
CA ALA A 78 6.44 27.31 23.35
C ALA A 78 7.17 27.27 24.72
N GLN A 79 7.10 26.14 25.43
CA GLN A 79 7.83 25.97 26.69
C GLN A 79 9.35 26.03 26.50
N MET A 80 9.92 25.29 25.55
CA MET A 80 11.37 25.32 25.32
C MET A 80 11.84 26.68 24.78
N LEU A 81 11.03 27.36 23.97
CA LEU A 81 11.31 28.72 23.53
C LEU A 81 11.43 29.68 24.73
N ARG A 82 10.54 29.56 25.73
CA ARG A 82 10.68 30.28 27.02
C ARG A 82 11.94 29.86 27.77
N ASP A 83 12.21 28.55 27.89
CA ASP A 83 13.37 28.02 28.62
C ASP A 83 14.73 28.47 28.04
N VAL A 84 14.79 28.76 26.73
CA VAL A 84 16.00 29.25 26.02
C VAL A 84 16.07 30.80 26.00
N GLY A 85 15.06 31.51 26.52
CA GLY A 85 15.09 32.98 26.65
C GLY A 85 14.66 33.75 25.40
N VAL A 86 13.76 33.18 24.56
CA VAL A 86 13.24 33.88 23.36
C VAL A 86 12.62 35.23 23.68
N VAL A 87 12.01 35.39 24.87
CA VAL A 87 11.24 36.58 25.26
C VAL A 87 12.17 37.79 25.37
N ASP A 88 13.33 37.64 26.00
CA ASP A 88 14.33 38.71 26.11
C ASP A 88 14.93 39.05 24.74
N CYS A 89 15.24 38.03 23.94
CA CYS A 89 15.78 38.18 22.59
C CYS A 89 14.82 38.96 21.67
N LEU A 90 13.55 38.54 21.59
CA LEU A 90 12.52 39.20 20.78
C LEU A 90 12.18 40.61 21.28
N THR A 91 12.20 40.84 22.59
CA THR A 91 11.99 42.18 23.17
C THR A 91 13.12 43.15 22.80
N GLN A 92 14.38 42.66 22.81
CA GLN A 92 15.55 43.44 22.38
C GLN A 92 15.63 43.65 20.86
N LEU A 93 15.12 42.70 20.07
CA LEU A 93 15.06 42.81 18.61
C LEU A 93 13.95 43.76 18.13
N SER A 94 12.78 43.76 18.77
CA SER A 94 11.60 44.57 18.42
C SER A 94 11.88 46.01 17.90
N PRO A 95 12.68 46.86 18.58
CA PRO A 95 12.94 48.23 18.11
C PRO A 95 13.72 48.33 16.79
N ASN A 96 14.52 47.31 16.43
CA ASN A 96 15.48 47.37 15.32
C ASN A 96 14.97 46.76 14.00
N VAL A 97 13.74 46.25 13.96
CA VAL A 97 13.21 45.49 12.81
C VAL A 97 12.03 46.23 12.15
N GLU A 98 11.76 45.95 10.87
CA GLU A 98 10.66 46.53 10.09
C GLU A 98 9.28 46.41 10.79
N PRO A 99 8.37 47.39 10.60
CA PRO A 99 7.05 47.38 11.24
C PRO A 99 6.20 46.12 10.99
N ARG A 100 6.37 45.46 9.84
CA ARG A 100 5.67 44.20 9.50
C ARG A 100 6.15 43.02 10.34
N LEU A 101 7.44 42.98 10.65
CA LEU A 101 8.06 41.93 11.45
C LEU A 101 7.86 42.19 12.95
N ARG A 102 7.77 43.45 13.38
CA ARG A 102 7.30 43.81 14.72
C ARG A 102 5.93 43.23 15.06
N ALA A 103 5.00 43.16 14.10
CA ALA A 103 3.69 42.52 14.30
C ALA A 103 3.82 40.99 14.55
N VAL A 104 4.69 40.30 13.80
CA VAL A 104 4.98 38.87 14.02
C VAL A 104 5.67 38.65 15.38
N ILE A 105 6.56 39.55 15.77
CA ILE A 105 7.21 39.54 17.08
C ILE A 105 6.19 39.72 18.21
N SER A 106 5.27 40.69 18.12
CA SER A 106 4.22 40.87 19.13
C SER A 106 3.26 39.69 19.18
N GLU A 107 2.83 39.14 18.04
CA GLU A 107 1.97 37.95 17.99
C GLU A 107 2.65 36.74 18.65
N THR A 108 3.95 36.54 18.39
CA THR A 108 4.74 35.46 18.98
C THR A 108 4.92 35.65 20.49
N LEU A 109 5.18 36.87 20.96
CA LEU A 109 5.25 37.19 22.39
C LEU A 109 3.91 36.96 23.08
N ASP A 110 2.80 37.46 22.53
CA ASP A 110 1.45 37.27 23.08
C ASP A 110 1.09 35.77 23.19
N GLN A 111 1.44 34.96 22.20
CA GLN A 111 1.29 33.50 22.24
C GLN A 111 2.16 32.84 23.32
N LEU A 112 3.39 33.33 23.54
CA LEU A 112 4.30 32.80 24.55
C LEU A 112 3.90 33.19 25.99
N PHE A 113 3.15 34.28 26.17
CA PHE A 113 2.60 34.68 27.47
C PHE A 113 1.27 33.99 27.82
N GLN A 114 0.61 33.33 26.87
CA GLN A 114 -0.58 32.53 27.14
C GLN A 114 -0.22 31.16 27.75
N LEU A 115 -0.84 30.86 28.90
CA LEU A 115 -0.71 29.57 29.59
C LEU A 115 -1.64 28.51 28.96
N PRO A 116 -1.25 27.23 28.85
CA PRO A 116 -2.11 26.21 28.26
C PRO A 116 -3.25 25.83 29.22
N GLU A 117 -4.48 26.13 28.84
CA GLU A 117 -5.65 25.44 29.41
C GLU A 117 -5.78 24.03 28.78
N LEU A 118 -6.30 23.10 29.58
CA LEU A 118 -6.38 21.68 29.25
C LEU A 118 -7.44 21.42 28.15
N LEU A 119 -7.10 20.53 27.20
CA LEU A 119 -8.01 19.91 26.23
C LEU A 119 -9.32 19.44 26.89
N PRO A 120 -10.51 19.52 26.21
CA PRO A 120 -10.76 18.59 25.09
C PRO A 120 -11.78 18.97 23.97
N SER A 121 -11.56 18.34 22.81
CA SER A 121 -12.57 17.77 21.87
C SER A 121 -13.53 18.64 21.02
N HIS A 122 -13.82 18.09 19.82
CA HIS A 122 -14.89 18.38 18.85
C HIS A 122 -14.81 19.56 17.85
N SER A 123 -14.62 19.14 16.58
CA SER A 123 -15.54 19.35 15.43
C SER A 123 -15.66 20.71 14.72
N MET A 124 -15.64 20.62 13.37
CA MET A 124 -16.11 21.58 12.35
C MET A 124 -15.53 23.00 12.33
N ALA A 125 -14.94 23.39 11.19
CA ALA A 125 -15.69 24.02 10.08
C ALA A 125 -14.76 24.58 8.99
N TYR A 126 -15.15 24.42 7.72
CA TYR A 126 -14.60 25.23 6.63
C TYR A 126 -15.05 26.69 6.78
N SER A 127 -14.18 27.65 6.47
CA SER A 127 -14.58 29.03 6.17
C SER A 127 -13.60 29.66 5.18
N HIS A 128 -14.12 30.09 4.04
CA HIS A 128 -13.34 30.77 2.99
C HIS A 128 -12.84 32.14 3.46
N GLY A 129 -11.56 32.43 3.18
CA GLY A 129 -10.96 33.77 3.29
C GLY A 129 -10.29 34.17 1.99
N SER A 130 -11.07 34.64 1.01
CA SER A 130 -10.51 35.16 -0.26
C SER A 130 -9.68 36.42 -0.02
N ARG A 131 -8.45 36.47 -0.54
CA ARG A 131 -7.70 37.73 -0.65
C ARG A 131 -6.72 37.73 -1.84
N ASN A 132 -7.18 38.29 -2.95
CA ASN A 132 -6.36 38.57 -4.12
C ASN A 132 -5.33 39.68 -3.83
N THR A 133 -4.05 39.42 -4.09
CA THR A 133 -3.06 40.46 -4.44
C THR A 133 -1.99 39.87 -5.36
N THR A 134 -1.92 40.35 -6.58
CA THR A 134 -0.79 40.11 -7.50
C THR A 134 0.45 40.87 -7.05
N PRO A 135 1.64 40.40 -7.46
CA PRO A 135 2.61 41.33 -8.04
C PRO A 135 3.07 40.88 -9.43
N THR A 136 3.04 41.82 -10.37
CA THR A 136 3.50 41.68 -11.75
C THR A 136 5.03 41.54 -11.80
N GLY A 137 5.57 40.57 -12.55
CA GLY A 137 7.02 40.30 -12.55
C GLY A 137 7.52 39.29 -13.59
N VAL A 138 7.33 39.62 -14.88
CA VAL A 138 7.96 39.08 -16.11
C VAL A 138 8.90 37.86 -15.97
N GLY A 139 8.50 36.73 -16.59
CA GLY A 139 9.33 35.54 -16.77
C GLY A 139 8.57 34.39 -17.43
N ASN A 140 8.39 34.44 -18.75
CA ASN A 140 7.51 33.51 -19.47
C ASN A 140 8.12 32.12 -19.69
N PHE A 141 7.61 31.15 -18.94
CA PHE A 141 7.55 29.73 -19.34
C PHE A 141 6.07 29.29 -19.27
N PRO A 142 5.62 28.28 -20.04
CA PRO A 142 4.19 27.94 -20.15
C PRO A 142 3.65 27.24 -18.89
N LYS A 143 3.31 28.02 -17.86
CA LYS A 143 2.60 27.56 -16.65
C LYS A 143 1.12 27.20 -16.89
N MET A 144 0.60 27.40 -18.09
CA MET A 144 -0.83 27.48 -18.40
C MET A 144 -1.52 26.10 -18.60
N VAL A 145 -1.21 25.11 -17.76
CA VAL A 145 -1.99 23.84 -17.67
C VAL A 145 -2.07 23.31 -16.22
N HIS A 146 -1.01 23.45 -15.41
CA HIS A 146 -0.88 22.71 -14.15
C HIS A 146 -1.63 23.27 -12.92
N GLU A 147 -2.19 24.48 -12.95
CA GLU A 147 -2.94 25.04 -11.81
C GLU A 147 -4.38 24.49 -11.67
N SER A 148 -4.86 23.65 -12.60
CA SER A 148 -6.25 23.16 -12.61
C SER A 148 -6.46 21.70 -12.16
N VAL A 149 -5.41 20.88 -12.13
CA VAL A 149 -5.50 19.44 -11.80
C VAL A 149 -4.99 19.21 -10.39
N LYS A 150 -5.86 18.74 -9.49
CA LYS A 150 -5.56 18.54 -8.06
C LYS A 150 -5.32 17.07 -7.69
N CYS A 151 -5.75 16.15 -8.54
CA CYS A 151 -5.62 14.71 -8.31
C CYS A 151 -4.22 14.13 -8.54
N LEU A 152 -3.28 14.89 -9.13
CA LEU A 152 -1.94 14.41 -9.46
C LEU A 152 -0.92 14.80 -8.39
N LYS A 153 -0.27 13.80 -7.77
CA LYS A 153 0.93 13.96 -6.94
C LYS A 153 2.16 14.25 -7.80
N PHE A 154 2.22 13.63 -8.98
CA PHE A 154 3.30 13.79 -9.95
C PHE A 154 2.73 13.63 -11.38
N SER A 155 3.01 14.60 -12.25
CA SER A 155 2.48 14.63 -13.62
C SER A 155 3.49 14.09 -14.65
N VAL A 156 4.60 14.80 -14.85
CA VAL A 156 5.58 14.58 -15.93
C VAL A 156 7.01 14.78 -15.45
N PHE A 157 7.93 14.03 -16.07
CA PHE A 157 9.37 14.12 -15.81
C PHE A 157 10.01 15.30 -16.58
N PRO A 158 11.13 15.87 -16.09
CA PRO A 158 11.88 16.89 -16.82
C PRO A 158 12.27 16.42 -18.23
N TRP A 159 12.02 17.27 -19.23
CA TRP A 159 12.24 16.93 -20.64
C TRP A 159 13.71 16.62 -20.95
N LEU A 160 13.98 15.47 -21.59
CA LEU A 160 15.33 15.07 -21.97
C LEU A 160 15.57 15.31 -23.45
N THR A 161 16.65 16.03 -23.75
CA THR A 161 17.20 16.21 -25.10
C THR A 161 17.95 14.95 -25.53
N LEU A 162 17.72 14.49 -26.76
CA LEU A 162 18.36 13.31 -27.33
C LEU A 162 19.33 13.73 -28.44
N THR A 163 20.43 12.99 -28.63
CA THR A 163 21.28 13.14 -29.81
C THR A 163 20.58 12.59 -31.06
N ASN A 164 21.07 12.94 -32.25
CA ASN A 164 20.52 12.39 -33.50
C ASN A 164 20.69 10.86 -33.60
N THR A 165 21.77 10.32 -33.02
CA THR A 165 21.99 8.86 -32.90
C THR A 165 20.92 8.21 -32.02
N ASP A 166 20.65 8.78 -30.84
CA ASP A 166 19.62 8.26 -29.91
C ASP A 166 18.23 8.30 -30.53
N ARG A 167 17.88 9.40 -31.21
CA ARG A 167 16.63 9.54 -31.96
C ARG A 167 16.48 8.43 -33.00
N HIS A 168 17.53 8.16 -33.78
CA HIS A 168 17.53 7.09 -34.77
C HIS A 168 17.38 5.69 -34.16
N ILE A 169 18.02 5.42 -33.02
CA ILE A 169 17.88 4.16 -32.29
C ILE A 169 16.41 3.95 -31.86
N LEU A 170 15.78 4.96 -31.26
CA LEU A 170 14.39 4.86 -30.83
C LEU A 170 13.41 4.74 -32.00
N SER A 171 13.58 5.53 -33.07
CA SER A 171 12.70 5.45 -34.25
C SER A 171 12.85 4.14 -35.02
N SER A 172 14.06 3.58 -35.07
CA SER A 172 14.32 2.26 -35.66
C SER A 172 13.58 1.16 -34.90
N ASN A 173 13.70 1.12 -33.57
CA ASN A 173 12.99 0.16 -32.73
C ASN A 173 11.46 0.36 -32.79
N GLU A 174 10.98 1.61 -32.83
CA GLU A 174 9.56 1.94 -33.05
C GLU A 174 9.05 1.35 -34.38
N SER A 175 9.82 1.45 -35.46
CA SER A 175 9.44 0.90 -36.76
C SER A 175 9.40 -0.64 -36.76
N SER A 176 10.36 -1.28 -36.10
CA SER A 176 10.42 -2.75 -35.96
C SER A 176 9.24 -3.31 -35.15
N LEU A 177 8.80 -2.60 -34.10
CA LEU A 177 7.58 -2.94 -33.35
C LEU A 177 6.29 -2.85 -34.19
N ARG A 178 6.26 -2.05 -35.25
CA ARG A 178 5.12 -1.97 -36.20
C ARG A 178 5.25 -2.92 -37.39
N SER A 179 6.33 -3.72 -37.45
CA SER A 179 6.50 -4.66 -38.55
C SER A 179 5.45 -5.77 -38.51
N SER A 180 5.09 -6.29 -39.68
CA SER A 180 4.18 -7.44 -39.81
C SER A 180 4.83 -8.78 -39.46
N ASN A 181 6.11 -8.79 -39.08
CA ASN A 181 6.87 -10.00 -38.79
C ASN A 181 6.92 -10.27 -37.27
N PRO A 182 6.22 -11.29 -36.75
CA PRO A 182 6.19 -11.57 -35.31
C PRO A 182 7.56 -11.95 -34.73
N SER A 183 8.49 -12.51 -35.52
CA SER A 183 9.83 -12.80 -35.02
C SER A 183 10.67 -11.54 -34.82
N LEU A 184 10.49 -10.51 -35.68
CA LEU A 184 11.15 -9.22 -35.53
C LEU A 184 10.55 -8.41 -34.37
N VAL A 185 9.22 -8.42 -34.20
CA VAL A 185 8.57 -7.78 -33.04
C VAL A 185 9.07 -8.43 -31.74
N ARG A 186 9.18 -9.77 -31.69
CA ARG A 186 9.72 -10.51 -30.55
C ARG A 186 11.15 -10.07 -30.19
N THR A 187 12.09 -10.12 -31.13
CA THR A 187 13.49 -9.75 -30.88
C THR A 187 13.65 -8.26 -30.58
N THR A 188 12.77 -7.41 -31.10
CA THR A 188 12.71 -5.99 -30.75
C THR A 188 12.25 -5.78 -29.30
N CYS A 189 11.25 -6.53 -28.82
CA CYS A 189 10.89 -6.50 -27.40
C CYS A 189 12.05 -6.98 -26.51
N GLU A 190 12.69 -8.10 -26.84
CA GLU A 190 13.87 -8.60 -26.10
C GLU A 190 14.98 -7.53 -26.05
N LEU A 191 15.33 -6.93 -27.19
CA LEU A 191 16.30 -5.82 -27.28
C LEU A 191 15.88 -4.58 -26.46
N LEU A 192 14.59 -4.23 -26.46
CA LEU A 192 14.06 -3.11 -25.69
C LEU A 192 14.23 -3.35 -24.18
N CYS A 193 13.88 -4.54 -23.69
CA CYS A 193 14.02 -4.93 -22.29
C CYS A 193 15.50 -5.00 -21.84
N ASP A 194 16.35 -5.67 -22.63
CA ASP A 194 17.71 -6.06 -22.22
C ASP A 194 18.77 -4.97 -22.43
N VAL A 195 18.58 -4.10 -23.44
CA VAL A 195 19.56 -3.08 -23.83
C VAL A 195 18.96 -1.67 -23.73
N ILE A 196 17.92 -1.38 -24.53
CA ILE A 196 17.45 0.00 -24.70
C ILE A 196 16.90 0.60 -23.39
N MET A 197 16.16 -0.17 -22.58
CA MET A 197 15.66 0.29 -21.27
C MET A 197 16.72 0.31 -20.16
N GLN A 198 17.94 -0.20 -20.41
CA GLN A 198 19.09 -0.05 -19.51
C GLN A 198 19.92 1.18 -19.87
N ASP A 199 20.11 1.43 -21.18
CA ASP A 199 20.89 2.56 -21.70
C ASP A 199 20.15 3.90 -21.60
N PHE A 200 18.81 3.90 -21.74
CA PHE A 200 17.98 5.10 -21.73
C PHE A 200 17.18 5.29 -20.44
N PRO A 201 17.19 6.50 -19.82
CA PRO A 201 16.27 6.86 -18.74
C PRO A 201 14.80 6.59 -19.09
N ALA A 202 14.09 5.91 -18.18
CA ALA A 202 12.74 5.41 -18.40
C ALA A 202 11.71 6.50 -18.78
N GLU A 203 11.91 7.74 -18.34
CA GLU A 203 11.06 8.88 -18.69
C GLU A 203 11.04 9.21 -20.19
N ILE A 204 12.06 8.82 -20.96
CA ILE A 204 12.12 9.06 -22.42
C ILE A 204 10.95 8.38 -23.13
N PHE A 205 10.54 7.20 -22.66
CA PHE A 205 9.44 6.43 -23.24
C PHE A 205 8.06 7.05 -22.92
N LEU A 206 7.94 7.89 -21.89
CA LEU A 206 6.72 8.69 -21.65
C LEU A 206 6.72 9.99 -22.46
N GLN A 207 7.89 10.63 -22.57
CA GLN A 207 8.13 11.82 -23.39
C GLN A 207 7.91 11.55 -24.89
N ARG A 208 8.20 10.32 -25.34
CA ARG A 208 8.11 9.88 -26.74
C ARG A 208 7.32 8.57 -26.81
N PRO A 209 5.98 8.64 -26.64
CA PRO A 209 5.17 7.49 -26.28
C PRO A 209 4.89 6.50 -27.41
N SER A 210 5.48 6.65 -28.60
CA SER A 210 5.26 5.74 -29.73
C SER A 210 5.58 4.28 -29.40
N ILE A 211 6.71 4.02 -28.74
CA ILE A 211 7.11 2.67 -28.29
C ILE A 211 6.10 2.12 -27.29
N VAL A 212 5.69 2.92 -26.30
CA VAL A 212 4.69 2.55 -25.29
C VAL A 212 3.33 2.26 -25.91
N LYS A 213 2.84 3.13 -26.80
CA LYS A 213 1.58 2.94 -27.55
C LYS A 213 1.62 1.67 -28.40
N ASN A 214 2.75 1.37 -29.05
CA ASN A 214 2.94 0.11 -29.78
C ASN A 214 2.90 -1.09 -28.81
N LEU A 215 3.63 -1.09 -27.69
CA LEU A 215 3.62 -2.17 -26.68
C LEU A 215 2.22 -2.41 -26.10
N LEU A 216 1.48 -1.35 -25.75
CA LEU A 216 0.10 -1.42 -25.31
C LEU A 216 -0.84 -1.97 -26.39
N SER A 217 -0.60 -1.64 -27.68
CA SER A 217 -1.37 -2.22 -28.79
C SER A 217 -1.11 -3.72 -28.96
N LEU A 218 0.11 -4.21 -28.70
CA LEU A 218 0.42 -5.65 -28.75
C LEU A 218 -0.35 -6.45 -27.69
N LEU A 219 -0.70 -5.84 -26.55
CA LEU A 219 -1.60 -6.47 -25.56
C LEU A 219 -3.05 -6.60 -26.05
N ARG A 220 -3.51 -5.74 -26.98
CA ARG A 220 -4.86 -5.78 -27.57
C ARG A 220 -4.99 -6.76 -28.74
N VAL A 221 -3.89 -7.15 -29.40
CA VAL A 221 -3.92 -8.16 -30.47
C VAL A 221 -4.37 -9.48 -29.86
N GLY A 222 -5.49 -10.04 -30.36
CA GLY A 222 -6.27 -11.04 -29.63
C GLY A 222 -5.54 -12.33 -29.22
N LEU A 223 -6.15 -13.06 -28.28
CA LEU A 223 -5.70 -14.36 -27.74
C LEU A 223 -5.72 -15.49 -28.80
N GLY A 224 -4.88 -15.36 -29.82
CA GLY A 224 -4.56 -16.44 -30.76
C GLY A 224 -3.69 -17.51 -30.09
N LYS A 225 -3.99 -18.79 -30.34
CA LYS A 225 -3.21 -19.90 -29.77
C LYS A 225 -1.77 -19.88 -30.30
N GLY A 226 -0.80 -20.13 -29.42
CA GLY A 226 0.61 -20.26 -29.79
C GLY A 226 1.37 -18.94 -29.85
N GLU A 227 1.66 -18.44 -31.06
CA GLU A 227 2.66 -17.38 -31.27
C GLU A 227 2.29 -16.03 -30.67
N ALA A 228 1.00 -15.67 -30.68
CA ALA A 228 0.52 -14.43 -30.06
C ALA A 228 0.74 -14.43 -28.53
N SER A 229 0.62 -15.58 -27.86
CA SER A 229 0.86 -15.69 -26.42
C SER A 229 2.30 -15.37 -26.03
N PHE A 230 3.28 -15.69 -26.89
CA PHE A 230 4.68 -15.33 -26.64
C PHE A 230 4.91 -13.82 -26.83
N LEU A 231 4.27 -13.21 -27.83
CA LEU A 231 4.35 -11.76 -28.05
C LEU A 231 3.73 -10.99 -26.88
N HIS A 232 2.61 -11.47 -26.33
CA HIS A 232 2.02 -10.92 -25.10
C HIS A 232 3.01 -10.97 -23.94
N LEU A 233 3.65 -12.12 -23.68
CA LEU A 233 4.62 -12.26 -22.60
C LEU A 233 5.80 -11.27 -22.73
N GLN A 234 6.32 -11.07 -23.95
CA GLN A 234 7.40 -10.09 -24.16
C GLN A 234 6.92 -8.63 -24.02
N ALA A 235 5.73 -8.28 -24.51
CA ALA A 235 5.16 -6.95 -24.31
C ALA A 235 4.88 -6.65 -22.83
N LEU A 236 4.34 -7.63 -22.08
CA LEU A 236 4.14 -7.56 -20.63
C LEU A 236 5.48 -7.38 -19.90
N SER A 237 6.52 -8.12 -20.30
CA SER A 237 7.87 -7.99 -19.73
C SER A 237 8.42 -6.57 -19.88
N CYS A 238 8.34 -5.97 -21.07
CA CYS A 238 8.92 -4.63 -21.27
C CYS A 238 8.08 -3.51 -20.68
N LEU A 239 6.75 -3.67 -20.59
CA LEU A 239 5.91 -2.76 -19.79
C LEU A 239 6.27 -2.86 -18.29
N ARG A 240 6.58 -4.05 -17.77
CA ARG A 240 7.00 -4.24 -16.38
C ARG A 240 8.38 -3.64 -16.10
N HIS A 241 9.34 -3.86 -17.00
CA HIS A 241 10.66 -3.23 -16.94
C HIS A 241 10.54 -1.69 -16.97
N LEU A 242 9.66 -1.15 -17.82
CA LEU A 242 9.37 0.27 -17.86
C LEU A 242 8.74 0.76 -16.55
N CYS A 243 7.76 0.05 -15.98
CA CYS A 243 7.19 0.39 -14.67
C CYS A 243 8.27 0.43 -13.56
N ALA A 244 9.11 -0.59 -13.49
CA ALA A 244 10.21 -0.66 -12.51
C ALA A 244 11.24 0.48 -12.74
N GLY A 245 11.56 0.79 -13.99
CA GLY A 245 12.43 1.90 -14.36
C GLY A 245 11.85 3.25 -13.95
N LEU A 246 10.60 3.53 -14.31
CA LEU A 246 9.88 4.75 -13.94
C LEU A 246 9.81 4.94 -12.42
N ARG A 247 9.59 3.87 -11.64
CA ARG A 247 9.56 3.98 -10.17
C ARG A 247 10.92 4.29 -9.57
N ARG A 248 12.02 3.79 -10.17
CA ARG A 248 13.40 4.19 -9.80
C ARG A 248 13.67 5.66 -10.14
N ARG A 249 13.25 6.13 -11.32
CA ARG A 249 13.43 7.51 -11.77
C ARG A 249 12.58 8.50 -10.97
N LEU A 250 11.35 8.13 -10.61
CA LEU A 250 10.49 8.94 -9.73
C LEU A 250 11.14 9.13 -8.36
N ARG A 251 11.63 8.04 -7.74
CA ARG A 251 12.36 8.09 -6.47
C ARG A 251 13.63 8.95 -6.56
N PHE A 252 14.36 8.85 -7.67
CA PHE A 252 15.53 9.71 -7.92
C PHE A 252 15.17 11.21 -7.97
N HIS A 253 14.05 11.56 -8.60
CA HIS A 253 13.56 12.95 -8.63
C HIS A 253 12.93 13.42 -7.31
N GLN A 254 12.42 12.51 -6.49
CA GLN A 254 11.90 12.80 -5.15
C GLN A 254 13.01 12.89 -4.08
N ASP A 255 14.21 12.39 -4.35
CA ASP A 255 15.34 12.41 -3.41
C ASP A 255 15.95 13.83 -3.31
N PRO A 256 15.86 14.51 -2.14
CA PRO A 256 16.37 15.87 -1.98
C PRO A 256 17.88 16.00 -2.13
N SER A 257 18.65 14.90 -2.08
CA SER A 257 20.11 14.93 -2.27
C SER A 257 20.52 15.20 -3.73
N PHE A 258 19.63 14.93 -4.69
CA PHE A 258 19.83 15.22 -6.12
C PHE A 258 19.17 16.54 -6.56
N TYR A 259 18.54 17.28 -5.64
CA TYR A 259 17.88 18.56 -5.95
C TYR A 259 18.91 19.68 -6.16
N SER A 260 19.17 20.01 -7.43
CA SER A 260 20.03 21.14 -7.83
C SER A 260 19.19 22.38 -8.14
N THR A 261 19.47 23.50 -7.48
CA THR A 261 18.82 24.80 -7.75
C THR A 261 19.26 25.46 -9.06
N LYS A 262 19.99 24.74 -9.93
CA LYS A 262 20.36 25.17 -11.28
C LYS A 262 19.65 24.29 -12.32
N GLN A 263 18.35 24.51 -12.49
CA GLN A 263 17.59 24.06 -13.66
C GLN A 263 17.18 25.28 -14.50
N ASP A 264 18.17 26.02 -14.98
CA ASP A 264 17.99 26.99 -16.05
C ASP A 264 18.96 26.68 -17.21
N THR A 265 18.39 26.72 -18.41
CA THR A 265 19.00 26.75 -19.75
C THR A 265 20.50 26.46 -19.89
N VAL A 266 20.80 25.32 -20.54
CA VAL A 266 22.10 25.01 -21.18
C VAL A 266 23.32 25.02 -20.24
N SER A 267 23.52 23.92 -19.52
CA SER A 267 24.86 23.44 -19.23
C SER A 267 24.96 21.96 -19.62
N GLN A 268 25.51 21.71 -20.79
CA GLN A 268 26.01 20.38 -21.15
C GLN A 268 27.18 20.00 -20.21
N ASN A 269 27.57 18.72 -20.26
CA ASN A 269 28.67 18.10 -19.51
C ASN A 269 28.39 17.78 -18.03
N SER A 270 27.89 16.56 -17.81
CA SER A 270 28.22 15.78 -16.61
C SER A 270 28.50 14.32 -16.97
N SER A 271 29.66 14.08 -17.58
CA SER A 271 30.39 12.83 -17.38
C SER A 271 31.46 13.04 -16.31
N TYR A 272 31.93 11.92 -15.73
CA TYR A 272 32.77 11.81 -14.54
C TYR A 272 33.92 12.83 -14.39
N SER A 273 34.19 13.15 -13.12
CA SER A 273 35.33 13.91 -12.59
C SER A 273 36.62 13.81 -13.40
N GLN A 274 37.07 14.94 -13.94
CA GLN A 274 38.40 15.08 -14.52
C GLN A 274 39.19 16.14 -13.74
N GLU A 275 40.17 15.71 -12.95
CA GLU A 275 41.09 16.61 -12.25
C GLU A 275 41.90 17.43 -13.26
N VAL A 276 41.62 18.73 -13.35
CA VAL A 276 42.43 19.68 -14.12
C VAL A 276 43.74 19.93 -13.36
N ARG A 277 44.77 19.12 -13.67
CA ARG A 277 46.10 19.30 -13.08
C ARG A 277 46.82 20.49 -13.73
N GLY A 278 46.57 21.68 -13.18
CA GLY A 278 47.36 22.88 -13.49
C GLY A 278 48.84 22.69 -13.12
N THR A 279 49.72 23.12 -14.01
CA THR A 279 51.18 23.15 -13.83
C THR A 279 51.64 24.37 -13.01
N GLN A 280 52.85 24.28 -12.44
CA GLN A 280 53.69 25.32 -11.79
C GLN A 280 53.81 25.23 -10.23
N PRO A 281 54.95 25.66 -9.62
CA PRO A 281 55.62 24.83 -8.62
C PRO A 281 56.09 25.51 -7.32
N SER A 282 56.20 24.72 -6.23
CA SER A 282 57.09 24.93 -5.05
C SER A 282 56.88 23.75 -4.08
N GLN A 283 57.87 22.88 -3.82
CA GLN A 283 58.97 22.98 -2.84
C GLN A 283 58.56 22.93 -1.35
N THR A 284 59.20 22.00 -0.61
CA THR A 284 59.20 21.81 0.88
C THR A 284 57.85 21.39 1.53
N SER A 285 57.77 20.52 2.55
CA SER A 285 58.76 19.62 3.20
C SER A 285 58.04 18.61 4.12
N SER A 286 58.49 17.35 4.17
CA SER A 286 58.10 16.33 5.18
C SER A 286 58.81 16.59 6.55
N PRO A 287 58.49 15.95 7.71
CA PRO A 287 58.62 14.48 7.91
C PRO A 287 57.69 13.77 8.96
N GLY A 288 57.73 12.43 8.93
CA GLY A 288 57.42 11.52 10.07
C GLY A 288 55.95 11.13 10.30
N ALA A 289 55.59 9.88 10.63
CA ALA A 289 56.35 8.63 10.67
C ALA A 289 55.39 7.41 10.56
N GLU A 290 55.93 6.25 10.16
CA GLU A 290 55.60 4.85 10.55
C GLU A 290 54.14 4.44 10.90
N CYS A 291 53.59 3.31 10.47
CA CYS A 291 54.22 2.04 10.09
C CYS A 291 53.33 1.17 9.19
N SER A 292 53.93 0.24 8.43
CA SER A 292 53.24 -0.82 7.68
C SER A 292 53.48 -2.19 8.36
N PRO A 293 52.76 -3.28 8.01
CA PRO A 293 53.20 -4.04 6.83
C PRO A 293 52.11 -4.75 6.01
N ARG A 294 52.34 -4.81 4.69
CA ARG A 294 51.89 -5.91 3.80
C ARG A 294 52.97 -7.00 3.79
N PRO A 295 52.64 -8.30 3.65
CA PRO A 295 53.59 -9.28 3.15
C PRO A 295 53.75 -9.11 1.63
N SER A 296 54.99 -9.28 1.15
CA SER A 296 55.41 -9.06 -0.24
C SER A 296 56.11 -10.29 -0.80
N VAL A 297 55.91 -10.57 -2.09
CA VAL A 297 56.82 -11.42 -2.90
C VAL A 297 57.03 -10.76 -4.27
N VAL A 298 58.27 -10.83 -4.74
CA VAL A 298 58.85 -10.05 -5.86
C VAL A 298 58.92 -10.90 -7.14
N GLY A 299 58.77 -10.30 -8.34
CA GLY A 299 58.65 -11.07 -9.58
C GLY A 299 59.05 -10.44 -10.94
N ARG A 300 59.95 -9.44 -10.99
CA ARG A 300 60.75 -8.97 -12.15
C ARG A 300 60.10 -8.58 -13.51
N THR A 301 60.69 -7.54 -14.10
CA THR A 301 60.56 -7.08 -15.50
C THR A 301 61.21 -8.00 -16.54
N GLY A 302 60.65 -8.09 -17.77
CA GLY A 302 61.33 -8.69 -18.94
C GLY A 302 60.53 -8.58 -20.25
N GLN A 303 61.21 -8.36 -21.38
CA GLN A 303 60.60 -8.20 -22.72
C GLN A 303 60.58 -9.51 -23.55
N ARG A 304 59.54 -9.63 -24.40
CA ARG A 304 59.43 -10.45 -25.66
C ARG A 304 59.51 -11.99 -25.60
N ALA A 305 58.60 -12.61 -26.36
CA ALA A 305 58.87 -13.72 -27.27
C ALA A 305 57.97 -13.61 -28.53
N ARG A 306 58.38 -14.18 -29.67
CA ARG A 306 57.70 -14.15 -30.99
C ARG A 306 58.03 -15.45 -31.73
N GLY A 307 57.08 -16.04 -32.48
CA GLY A 307 57.20 -17.33 -33.20
C GLY A 307 56.47 -18.48 -32.48
N ASP A 308 56.02 -19.56 -33.13
CA ASP A 308 56.24 -20.02 -34.52
C ASP A 308 55.19 -21.10 -34.96
N GLY A 309 55.09 -21.42 -36.28
CA GLY A 309 54.32 -22.51 -36.92
C GLY A 309 53.14 -22.02 -37.79
N GLN A 310 53.21 -21.85 -39.12
CA GLN A 310 53.51 -22.79 -40.23
C GLN A 310 52.65 -24.07 -40.24
N ASP A 311 52.17 -24.62 -41.36
CA ASP A 311 51.98 -24.15 -42.75
C ASP A 311 50.93 -25.06 -43.42
N GLY A 312 50.33 -24.68 -44.56
CA GLY A 312 49.24 -25.47 -45.17
C GLY A 312 48.86 -25.11 -46.61
N ASP A 313 49.82 -24.96 -47.51
CA ASP A 313 49.56 -24.75 -48.94
C ASP A 313 49.06 -26.02 -49.65
N ALA A 314 48.01 -25.88 -50.45
CA ALA A 314 47.64 -26.82 -51.50
C ALA A 314 47.02 -26.09 -52.70
N ALA A 315 47.70 -26.10 -53.84
CA ALA A 315 47.26 -25.47 -55.09
C ALA A 315 47.00 -26.51 -56.20
N SER A 316 46.26 -26.09 -57.24
CA SER A 316 45.92 -26.78 -58.53
C SER A 316 44.44 -27.20 -58.66
N SER A 317 43.75 -27.08 -59.81
CA SER A 317 44.10 -26.49 -61.13
C SER A 317 42.94 -26.43 -62.14
N ARG A 318 42.92 -25.40 -63.04
CA ARG A 318 42.40 -25.39 -64.45
C ARG A 318 40.87 -25.59 -64.70
N CYS A 319 40.23 -25.18 -65.81
CA CYS A 319 40.41 -24.10 -66.83
C CYS A 319 39.18 -24.03 -67.79
N ALA A 320 38.74 -22.82 -68.20
CA ALA A 320 37.86 -22.47 -69.35
C ALA A 320 36.42 -23.11 -69.38
N TYR A 321 35.35 -22.62 -70.05
CA TYR A 321 35.04 -21.63 -71.13
C TYR A 321 33.50 -21.32 -71.10
N SER A 322 32.86 -20.34 -71.77
CA SER A 322 33.20 -19.02 -72.37
C SER A 322 31.91 -18.30 -72.90
N MET A 323 32.02 -17.05 -73.40
CA MET A 323 31.11 -16.26 -74.28
C MET A 323 29.82 -15.54 -73.77
N ALA A 324 29.88 -14.20 -73.83
CA ALA A 324 28.89 -13.22 -74.34
C ALA A 324 27.56 -12.95 -73.53
N ALA A 325 26.96 -11.74 -73.49
CA ALA A 325 27.24 -10.47 -74.20
C ALA A 325 26.75 -9.17 -73.48
N GLN A 326 27.41 -8.05 -73.81
CA GLN A 326 26.94 -6.64 -73.89
C GLN A 326 26.66 -5.75 -72.64
N ALA A 327 27.18 -4.51 -72.79
CA ALA A 327 27.23 -3.35 -71.88
C ALA A 327 25.96 -2.44 -72.02
N PRO A 328 25.79 -1.26 -71.36
CA PRO A 328 26.79 -0.25 -70.93
C PRO A 328 26.80 0.05 -69.40
N ARG A 329 27.97 0.22 -68.75
CA ARG A 329 28.89 1.39 -68.76
C ARG A 329 28.34 2.70 -68.14
N GLN A 330 28.55 2.85 -66.84
CA GLN A 330 29.06 4.09 -66.24
C GLN A 330 30.30 3.75 -65.38
N MET A 331 31.28 4.66 -65.34
CA MET A 331 32.53 4.52 -64.57
C MET A 331 32.39 5.21 -63.19
N PRO A 332 33.19 4.83 -62.17
CA PRO A 332 32.92 5.18 -60.79
C PRO A 332 33.43 6.56 -60.38
N LEU A 333 32.68 7.23 -59.50
CA LEU A 333 33.13 8.38 -58.71
C LEU A 333 33.71 7.90 -57.37
N SER A 334 34.66 8.66 -56.82
CA SER A 334 35.49 8.27 -55.67
C SER A 334 34.77 8.37 -54.32
N PRO A 335 35.18 7.59 -53.30
CA PRO A 335 34.52 7.55 -52.00
C PRO A 335 34.96 8.72 -51.09
N ALA A 336 34.48 9.93 -51.38
CA ALA A 336 34.74 11.12 -50.57
C ALA A 336 33.47 11.93 -50.19
N ASP A 337 32.39 11.86 -50.98
CA ASP A 337 31.24 12.77 -50.86
C ASP A 337 29.97 12.14 -50.26
N VAL A 338 30.10 11.22 -49.29
CA VAL A 338 28.94 10.61 -48.58
C VAL A 338 28.76 11.18 -47.16
N ALA A 339 29.38 12.32 -46.86
CA ALA A 339 29.45 12.90 -45.53
C ALA A 339 28.61 14.18 -45.34
N HIS A 340 27.51 14.37 -46.09
CA HIS A 340 26.47 15.38 -45.82
C HIS A 340 25.07 14.86 -46.18
N TRP A 341 24.52 14.01 -45.31
CA TRP A 341 23.07 13.88 -45.14
C TRP A 341 22.66 14.77 -43.98
N GLU A 342 22.58 16.08 -44.22
CA GLU A 342 22.02 17.03 -43.26
C GLU A 342 20.52 16.79 -43.15
N PHE A 343 20.11 16.12 -42.07
CA PHE A 343 18.73 16.21 -41.59
C PHE A 343 18.49 17.65 -41.09
N PRO A 344 17.29 18.22 -41.30
CA PRO A 344 16.96 19.52 -40.72
C PRO A 344 17.16 19.49 -39.21
N ASP A 345 17.87 20.48 -38.67
CA ASP A 345 17.90 20.70 -37.23
C ASP A 345 16.45 20.90 -36.75
N LEU A 346 16.01 20.03 -35.84
CA LEU A 346 14.65 20.03 -35.30
C LEU A 346 14.34 21.42 -34.71
N CYS A 347 13.26 22.02 -35.20
CA CYS A 347 12.84 23.34 -34.81
C CYS A 347 12.39 23.34 -33.35
N LEU A 348 12.45 24.51 -32.70
CA LEU A 348 11.97 24.66 -31.33
C LEU A 348 10.47 24.32 -31.22
N GLU A 349 9.72 24.52 -32.30
CA GLU A 349 8.30 24.18 -32.43
C GLU A 349 8.07 22.65 -32.38
N ASP A 350 8.91 21.85 -33.07
CA ASP A 350 8.82 20.38 -33.06
C ASP A 350 8.96 19.82 -31.62
N VAL A 351 9.83 20.44 -30.80
CA VAL A 351 10.04 20.04 -29.40
C VAL A 351 8.80 20.34 -28.54
N LEU A 352 8.12 21.46 -28.80
CA LEU A 352 6.89 21.83 -28.09
C LEU A 352 5.71 20.93 -28.48
N GLU A 353 5.58 20.57 -29.76
CA GLU A 353 4.57 19.59 -30.21
C GLU A 353 4.82 18.21 -29.57
N MET A 354 6.06 17.74 -29.53
CA MET A 354 6.40 16.48 -28.85
C MET A 354 6.13 16.53 -27.34
N GLN A 355 6.36 17.67 -26.69
CA GLN A 355 6.02 17.87 -25.26
C GLN A 355 4.50 17.86 -25.02
N LEU A 356 3.68 18.31 -25.97
CA LEU A 356 2.22 18.23 -25.87
C LEU A 356 1.70 16.78 -26.03
N GLN A 357 2.43 15.94 -26.76
CA GLN A 357 2.09 14.52 -26.98
C GLN A 357 2.57 13.57 -25.87
N GLN A 358 3.33 14.04 -24.88
CA GLN A 358 3.88 13.20 -23.81
C GLN A 358 2.77 12.58 -22.94
N LEU A 359 3.00 11.36 -22.45
CA LEU A 359 2.12 10.74 -21.45
C LEU A 359 2.49 11.23 -20.05
N THR A 360 1.50 11.65 -19.27
CA THR A 360 1.68 11.77 -17.81
C THR A 360 1.90 10.38 -17.19
N LEU A 361 2.54 10.33 -16.02
CA LEU A 361 2.75 9.07 -15.31
C LEU A 361 1.41 8.38 -14.98
N ALA A 362 0.40 9.14 -14.54
CA ALA A 362 -0.94 8.65 -14.29
C ALA A 362 -1.61 8.06 -15.54
N GLN A 363 -1.59 8.78 -16.68
CA GLN A 363 -2.15 8.26 -17.94
C GLN A 363 -1.46 6.97 -18.41
N PHE A 364 -0.13 6.87 -18.26
CA PHE A 364 0.60 5.64 -18.57
C PHE A 364 0.18 4.46 -17.67
N THR A 365 0.09 4.67 -16.36
CA THR A 365 -0.28 3.60 -15.42
C THR A 365 -1.70 3.11 -15.66
N VAL A 366 -2.67 4.03 -15.85
CA VAL A 366 -4.06 3.67 -16.12
C VAL A 366 -4.21 2.98 -17.47
N ALA A 367 -3.55 3.46 -18.53
CA ALA A 367 -3.57 2.78 -19.83
C ALA A 367 -2.92 1.39 -19.79
N THR A 368 -1.87 1.21 -18.96
CA THR A 368 -1.25 -0.11 -18.76
C THR A 368 -2.20 -1.07 -18.06
N MET A 369 -2.94 -0.60 -17.03
CA MET A 369 -3.96 -1.40 -16.35
C MET A 369 -5.16 -1.71 -17.24
N GLU A 370 -5.69 -0.72 -17.96
CA GLU A 370 -6.82 -0.86 -18.92
C GLU A 370 -6.54 -1.98 -19.94
N HIS A 371 -5.30 -2.07 -20.44
CA HIS A 371 -4.90 -3.09 -21.40
C HIS A 371 -4.51 -4.44 -20.77
N ALA A 372 -4.00 -4.45 -19.53
CA ALA A 372 -3.52 -5.67 -18.87
C ALA A 372 -4.62 -6.42 -18.09
N ILE A 373 -5.58 -5.72 -17.48
CA ILE A 373 -6.68 -6.34 -16.71
C ILE A 373 -7.45 -7.40 -17.52
N PRO A 374 -7.86 -7.15 -18.79
CA PRO A 374 -8.56 -8.17 -19.59
C PRO A 374 -7.77 -9.47 -19.78
N LEU A 375 -6.43 -9.44 -19.73
CA LEU A 375 -5.57 -10.60 -19.89
C LEU A 375 -5.52 -11.52 -18.65
N LEU A 376 -6.07 -11.09 -17.51
CA LEU A 376 -6.31 -11.96 -16.36
C LEU A 376 -7.30 -13.08 -16.71
N LYS A 377 -8.24 -12.81 -17.64
CA LYS A 377 -9.19 -13.80 -18.20
C LYS A 377 -8.52 -14.73 -19.22
N THR A 378 -7.44 -15.36 -18.80
CA THR A 378 -6.67 -16.35 -19.55
C THR A 378 -6.91 -17.76 -19.00
N GLU A 379 -6.65 -18.80 -19.80
CA GLU A 379 -6.63 -20.20 -19.37
C GLU A 379 -5.22 -20.64 -18.90
N GLY A 380 -4.20 -19.80 -19.10
CA GLY A 380 -2.80 -20.14 -18.86
C GLY A 380 -2.18 -19.47 -17.63
N LEU A 381 -1.84 -20.27 -16.61
CA LEU A 381 -1.15 -19.84 -15.38
C LEU A 381 0.08 -18.95 -15.63
N ARG A 382 0.88 -19.23 -16.67
CA ARG A 382 2.08 -18.43 -17.00
C ARG A 382 1.73 -17.01 -17.40
N VAL A 383 0.74 -16.83 -18.28
CA VAL A 383 0.28 -15.51 -18.72
C VAL A 383 -0.35 -14.77 -17.54
N PHE A 384 -1.21 -15.44 -16.78
CA PHE A 384 -1.83 -14.88 -15.57
C PHE A 384 -0.79 -14.31 -14.60
N HIS A 385 0.29 -15.06 -14.32
CA HIS A 385 1.34 -14.60 -13.41
C HIS A 385 2.04 -13.33 -13.90
N HIS A 386 2.46 -13.27 -15.17
CA HIS A 386 3.15 -12.09 -15.73
C HIS A 386 2.24 -10.86 -15.80
N VAL A 387 0.95 -11.06 -16.09
CA VAL A 387 -0.07 -9.99 -16.04
C VAL A 387 -0.23 -9.47 -14.61
N LEU A 388 -0.37 -10.36 -13.63
CA LEU A 388 -0.51 -9.98 -12.22
C LEU A 388 0.74 -9.25 -11.69
N GLU A 389 1.94 -9.68 -12.07
CA GLU A 389 3.19 -8.99 -11.72
C GLU A 389 3.26 -7.56 -12.32
N LEU A 390 2.92 -7.40 -13.61
CA LEU A 390 2.82 -6.08 -14.24
C LEU A 390 1.81 -5.17 -13.52
N LEU A 391 0.63 -5.71 -13.21
CA LEU A 391 -0.44 -4.98 -12.54
C LEU A 391 -0.04 -4.54 -11.12
N CYS A 392 0.67 -5.39 -10.36
CA CYS A 392 1.23 -5.02 -9.07
C CYS A 392 2.23 -3.84 -9.18
N ASP A 393 3.13 -3.86 -10.16
CA ASP A 393 4.07 -2.75 -10.37
C ASP A 393 3.36 -1.47 -10.88
N ALA A 394 2.30 -1.61 -11.68
CA ALA A 394 1.49 -0.49 -12.18
C ALA A 394 0.67 0.21 -11.08
N VAL A 395 0.05 -0.54 -10.16
CA VAL A 395 -0.72 0.04 -9.04
C VAL A 395 0.19 0.79 -8.06
N LEU A 396 1.42 0.33 -7.84
CA LEU A 396 2.38 1.09 -7.02
C LEU A 396 2.73 2.44 -7.67
N LEU A 397 2.91 2.48 -8.99
CA LEU A 397 3.10 3.75 -9.71
C LEU A 397 1.83 4.63 -9.74
N LEU A 398 0.64 4.03 -9.78
CA LEU A 398 -0.62 4.75 -9.68
C LEU A 398 -0.75 5.45 -8.32
N GLY A 399 -0.41 4.75 -7.23
CA GLY A 399 -0.35 5.31 -5.88
C GLY A 399 0.71 6.41 -5.70
N ASP A 400 1.85 6.30 -6.41
CA ASP A 400 2.88 7.35 -6.41
C ASP A 400 2.49 8.59 -7.26
N SER A 401 1.58 8.44 -8.24
CA SER A 401 1.21 9.52 -9.19
C SER A 401 -0.13 10.20 -8.92
N VAL A 402 -1.11 9.50 -8.34
CA VAL A 402 -2.49 9.96 -8.11
C VAL A 402 -2.81 10.04 -6.62
N CYS A 403 -3.65 10.99 -6.21
CA CYS A 403 -4.22 11.10 -4.86
C CYS A 403 -5.75 10.94 -4.85
N GLU A 404 -6.31 10.79 -3.65
CA GLU A 404 -7.74 10.55 -3.34
C GLU A 404 -8.70 11.64 -3.87
N LEU A 405 -8.17 12.78 -4.30
CA LEU A 405 -8.94 13.85 -4.95
C LEU A 405 -9.37 13.48 -6.38
N VAL A 406 -8.85 12.40 -6.98
CA VAL A 406 -9.25 11.93 -8.33
C VAL A 406 -10.76 11.72 -8.48
N TRP A 407 -11.46 11.36 -7.41
CA TRP A 407 -12.91 11.14 -7.43
C TRP A 407 -13.73 12.43 -7.47
N ASP A 408 -13.14 13.56 -7.06
CA ASP A 408 -13.78 14.88 -6.94
C ASP A 408 -13.27 15.87 -8.01
N ASP A 409 -12.17 15.54 -8.70
CA ASP A 409 -11.47 16.43 -9.62
C ASP A 409 -12.29 16.61 -10.92
N ARG A 410 -12.70 17.86 -11.17
CA ARG A 410 -13.53 18.26 -12.32
C ARG A 410 -12.71 18.71 -13.54
N SER A 411 -11.39 18.61 -13.48
CA SER A 411 -10.54 18.83 -14.66
C SER A 411 -10.75 17.71 -15.69
N LEU A 412 -10.46 17.98 -16.96
CA LEU A 412 -10.57 16.99 -18.03
C LEU A 412 -9.72 15.73 -17.73
N VAL A 413 -8.52 15.93 -17.17
CA VAL A 413 -7.61 14.85 -16.77
C VAL A 413 -8.18 14.06 -15.59
N GLY A 414 -8.74 14.74 -14.58
CA GLY A 414 -9.41 14.09 -13.46
C GLY A 414 -10.58 13.21 -13.90
N MET A 415 -11.43 13.72 -14.78
CA MET A 415 -12.57 12.98 -15.34
C MET A 415 -12.14 11.79 -16.21
N GLU A 416 -11.15 11.96 -17.10
CA GLU A 416 -10.61 10.86 -17.94
C GLU A 416 -10.02 9.73 -17.08
N LEU A 417 -9.25 10.09 -16.04
CA LEU A 417 -8.69 9.13 -15.09
C LEU A 417 -9.79 8.42 -14.30
N LYS A 418 -10.78 9.17 -13.79
CA LYS A 418 -11.93 8.61 -13.06
C LYS A 418 -12.70 7.59 -13.90
N GLU A 419 -13.08 7.96 -15.13
CA GLU A 419 -13.82 7.08 -16.06
C GLU A 419 -13.05 5.77 -16.31
N LYS A 420 -11.77 5.87 -16.70
CA LYS A 420 -10.93 4.69 -16.96
C LYS A 420 -10.70 3.82 -15.73
N LEU A 421 -10.56 4.43 -14.54
CA LEU A 421 -10.43 3.68 -13.29
C LEU A 421 -11.73 2.96 -12.93
N GLN A 422 -12.91 3.56 -13.20
CA GLN A 422 -14.20 2.88 -13.03
C GLN A 422 -14.34 1.69 -13.98
N THR A 423 -14.01 1.85 -15.27
CA THR A 423 -13.97 0.73 -16.23
C THR A 423 -12.99 -0.37 -15.79
N CYS A 424 -11.84 -0.03 -15.22
CA CYS A 424 -10.90 -1.02 -14.66
C CYS A 424 -11.51 -1.79 -13.49
N MET A 425 -12.20 -1.13 -12.56
CA MET A 425 -12.88 -1.78 -11.43
C MET A 425 -14.04 -2.68 -11.89
N GLU A 426 -14.82 -2.22 -12.88
CA GLU A 426 -15.92 -2.98 -13.48
C GLU A 426 -15.41 -4.27 -14.12
N LEU A 427 -14.37 -4.19 -14.96
CA LEU A 427 -13.73 -5.36 -15.57
C LEU A 427 -13.16 -6.33 -14.52
N LEU A 428 -12.60 -5.83 -13.41
CA LEU A 428 -12.14 -6.70 -12.31
C LEU A 428 -13.30 -7.45 -11.63
N GLY A 429 -14.46 -6.81 -11.47
CA GLY A 429 -15.68 -7.44 -10.97
C GLY A 429 -16.17 -8.58 -11.87
N ASP A 430 -16.17 -8.35 -13.19
CA ASP A 430 -16.53 -9.37 -14.18
C ASP A 430 -15.54 -10.55 -14.22
N ILE A 431 -14.24 -10.26 -14.10
CA ILE A 431 -13.17 -11.27 -14.10
C ILE A 431 -13.25 -12.13 -12.82
N LEU A 432 -13.47 -11.51 -11.66
CA LEU A 432 -13.72 -12.23 -10.40
C LEU A 432 -14.93 -13.15 -10.52
N SER A 433 -16.05 -12.63 -11.01
CA SER A 433 -17.28 -13.40 -11.23
C SER A 433 -17.04 -14.59 -12.17
N TYR A 434 -16.32 -14.38 -13.28
CA TYR A 434 -15.95 -15.43 -14.23
C TYR A 434 -15.06 -16.52 -13.61
N HIS A 435 -14.06 -16.15 -12.80
CA HIS A 435 -13.21 -17.14 -12.11
C HIS A 435 -13.86 -17.76 -10.86
N GLN A 436 -15.01 -17.24 -10.42
CA GLN A 436 -15.86 -17.86 -9.40
C GLN A 436 -16.85 -18.87 -10.00
N SER A 437 -17.43 -18.57 -11.17
CA SER A 437 -18.52 -19.34 -11.78
C SER A 437 -18.08 -20.51 -12.68
N TYR A 438 -16.95 -21.16 -12.39
CA TYR A 438 -16.46 -22.29 -13.19
C TYR A 438 -17.22 -23.59 -12.87
N SER A 439 -17.46 -24.45 -13.87
CA SER A 439 -18.15 -25.74 -13.63
C SER A 439 -17.27 -26.70 -12.83
N ALA A 440 -17.91 -27.48 -11.95
CA ALA A 440 -17.29 -28.60 -11.24
C ALA A 440 -16.79 -29.70 -12.20
N ASP A 441 -17.30 -29.76 -13.43
CA ASP A 441 -16.93 -30.77 -14.45
C ASP A 441 -15.58 -30.47 -15.13
N LEU A 442 -14.96 -29.31 -14.89
CA LEU A 442 -13.66 -28.98 -15.48
C LEU A 442 -12.53 -29.86 -14.91
N PRO A 443 -11.46 -30.14 -15.69
CA PRO A 443 -10.27 -30.85 -15.19
C PRO A 443 -9.66 -30.16 -13.96
N HIS A 444 -9.12 -30.94 -13.01
CA HIS A 444 -8.52 -30.40 -11.79
C HIS A 444 -7.42 -29.34 -12.03
N SER A 445 -6.65 -29.45 -13.11
CA SER A 445 -5.67 -28.42 -13.51
C SER A 445 -6.33 -27.08 -13.84
N SER A 446 -7.47 -27.10 -14.53
CA SER A 446 -8.26 -25.91 -14.82
C SER A 446 -8.92 -25.35 -13.56
N GLN A 447 -9.44 -26.21 -12.67
CA GLN A 447 -10.00 -25.78 -11.37
C GLN A 447 -8.94 -25.05 -10.51
N ILE A 448 -7.72 -25.60 -10.42
CA ILE A 448 -6.58 -24.95 -9.75
C ILE A 448 -6.27 -23.60 -10.40
N HIS A 449 -6.24 -23.53 -11.73
CA HIS A 449 -6.02 -22.28 -12.46
C HIS A 449 -7.11 -21.23 -12.15
N HIS A 450 -8.40 -21.57 -12.24
CA HIS A 450 -9.48 -20.64 -11.87
C HIS A 450 -9.35 -20.18 -10.41
N ARG A 451 -9.01 -21.08 -9.47
CA ARG A 451 -8.85 -20.73 -8.05
C ARG A 451 -7.67 -19.81 -7.79
N MET A 452 -6.53 -20.04 -8.43
CA MET A 452 -5.36 -19.15 -8.38
C MET A 452 -5.66 -17.81 -9.03
N ALA A 453 -6.36 -17.80 -10.17
CA ALA A 453 -6.75 -16.60 -10.89
C ALA A 453 -7.72 -15.72 -10.09
N TYR A 454 -8.74 -16.34 -9.48
CA TYR A 454 -9.67 -15.70 -8.55
C TYR A 454 -8.93 -15.05 -7.37
N THR A 455 -8.11 -15.82 -6.66
CA THR A 455 -7.39 -15.33 -5.46
C THR A 455 -6.39 -14.22 -5.80
N GLY A 456 -5.65 -14.34 -6.91
CA GLY A 456 -4.71 -13.31 -7.35
C GLY A 456 -5.40 -12.02 -7.79
N THR A 457 -6.48 -12.13 -8.58
CA THR A 457 -7.30 -10.98 -9.01
C THR A 457 -7.97 -10.30 -7.81
N ALA A 458 -8.42 -11.08 -6.82
CA ALA A 458 -9.01 -10.58 -5.59
C ALA A 458 -8.05 -9.71 -4.78
N VAL A 459 -6.85 -10.23 -4.49
CA VAL A 459 -5.80 -9.46 -3.79
C VAL A 459 -5.45 -8.19 -4.58
N PHE A 460 -5.33 -8.30 -5.90
CA PHE A 460 -5.07 -7.13 -6.74
C PHE A 460 -6.19 -6.08 -6.68
N THR A 461 -7.45 -6.50 -6.76
CA THR A 461 -8.62 -5.60 -6.69
C THR A 461 -8.66 -4.87 -5.35
N ILE A 462 -8.49 -5.57 -4.24
CA ILE A 462 -8.46 -4.98 -2.90
C ILE A 462 -7.28 -4.00 -2.76
N LYS A 463 -6.10 -4.37 -3.30
CA LYS A 463 -4.92 -3.49 -3.30
C LYS A 463 -5.09 -2.25 -4.17
N LEU A 464 -5.76 -2.36 -5.31
CA LEU A 464 -6.13 -1.23 -6.13
C LEU A 464 -7.02 -0.28 -5.34
N LEU A 465 -8.13 -0.77 -4.77
CA LEU A 465 -9.06 0.03 -3.97
C LEU A 465 -8.34 0.76 -2.83
N GLN A 466 -7.53 0.04 -2.02
CA GLN A 466 -6.69 0.62 -0.96
C GLN A 466 -5.73 1.73 -1.44
N THR A 467 -5.36 1.73 -2.72
CA THR A 467 -4.38 2.67 -3.28
C THR A 467 -5.04 3.95 -3.82
N ILE A 468 -6.28 3.87 -4.30
CA ILE A 468 -6.94 5.01 -4.99
C ILE A 468 -8.27 5.46 -4.40
N LEU A 469 -9.05 4.59 -3.76
CA LEU A 469 -10.44 4.85 -3.37
C LEU A 469 -10.60 4.77 -1.84
N PRO A 470 -10.70 5.90 -1.13
CA PRO A 470 -11.09 5.91 0.28
C PRO A 470 -12.44 5.20 0.48
N PRO A 471 -12.61 4.41 1.56
CA PRO A 471 -13.84 3.65 1.79
C PRO A 471 -15.07 4.56 1.89
N GLU A 472 -14.92 5.78 2.43
CA GLU A 472 -15.99 6.78 2.57
C GLU A 472 -16.55 7.27 1.22
N LYS A 473 -15.81 7.05 0.12
CA LYS A 473 -16.22 7.41 -1.24
C LYS A 473 -16.66 6.20 -2.07
N ALA A 474 -16.67 5.00 -1.48
CA ALA A 474 -16.92 3.79 -2.23
C ALA A 474 -18.36 3.67 -2.77
N SER A 475 -19.35 4.14 -2.00
CA SER A 475 -20.78 4.12 -2.37
C SER A 475 -21.07 4.73 -3.74
N ASP A 476 -20.39 5.83 -4.06
CA ASP A 476 -20.70 6.68 -5.22
C ASP A 476 -19.82 6.36 -6.45
N ASN A 477 -18.74 5.61 -6.25
CA ASN A 477 -17.69 5.44 -7.26
C ASN A 477 -17.38 3.97 -7.60
N LEU A 478 -17.74 3.00 -6.75
CA LEU A 478 -17.50 1.59 -6.99
C LEU A 478 -18.62 0.97 -7.86
N PRO A 479 -18.30 0.26 -8.96
CA PRO A 479 -19.30 -0.43 -9.78
C PRO A 479 -20.03 -1.56 -9.03
N GLU A 480 -21.30 -1.79 -9.38
CA GLU A 480 -22.17 -2.78 -8.72
C GLU A 480 -21.69 -4.24 -8.91
N ASN A 481 -21.11 -4.57 -10.07
CA ASN A 481 -20.49 -5.87 -10.32
C ASN A 481 -19.21 -6.07 -9.48
N THR A 482 -18.42 -5.03 -9.24
CA THR A 482 -17.29 -5.07 -8.30
C THR A 482 -17.78 -5.24 -6.86
N ALA A 483 -18.84 -4.53 -6.47
CA ALA A 483 -19.41 -4.63 -5.12
C ALA A 483 -19.97 -6.03 -4.81
N THR A 484 -20.67 -6.64 -5.76
CA THR A 484 -21.18 -8.03 -5.64
C THR A 484 -20.05 -9.05 -5.64
N ALA A 485 -18.99 -8.87 -6.43
CA ALA A 485 -17.78 -9.68 -6.36
C ALA A 485 -17.06 -9.58 -4.99
N ILE A 486 -16.98 -8.37 -4.40
CA ILE A 486 -16.46 -8.15 -3.04
C ILE A 486 -17.31 -8.85 -1.99
N PHE A 487 -18.64 -8.81 -2.10
CA PHE A 487 -19.52 -9.55 -1.19
C PHE A 487 -19.25 -11.06 -1.25
N HIS A 488 -19.15 -11.63 -2.45
CA HIS A 488 -18.82 -13.05 -2.62
C HIS A 488 -17.45 -13.42 -2.05
N LEU A 489 -16.45 -12.54 -2.24
CA LEU A 489 -15.14 -12.69 -1.64
C LEU A 489 -15.19 -12.66 -0.10
N CYS A 490 -15.98 -11.78 0.50
CA CYS A 490 -16.12 -11.73 1.95
C CYS A 490 -16.64 -13.06 2.53
N LEU A 491 -17.50 -13.77 1.78
CA LEU A 491 -18.02 -15.10 2.16
C LEU A 491 -17.05 -16.26 1.88
N ASP A 492 -15.92 -16.03 1.21
CA ASP A 492 -14.95 -17.07 0.88
C ASP A 492 -14.07 -17.42 2.09
N THR A 493 -14.41 -18.53 2.76
CA THR A 493 -13.70 -19.02 3.95
C THR A 493 -12.24 -19.38 3.69
N SER A 494 -11.91 -19.81 2.47
CA SER A 494 -10.53 -20.10 2.07
C SER A 494 -9.75 -18.80 1.86
N PHE A 495 -10.36 -17.78 1.26
CA PHE A 495 -9.72 -16.46 1.14
C PHE A 495 -9.46 -15.85 2.53
N GLY A 496 -10.47 -15.85 3.41
CA GLY A 496 -10.37 -15.29 4.76
C GLY A 496 -9.30 -15.97 5.63
N SER A 497 -9.22 -17.31 5.60
CA SER A 497 -8.22 -18.05 6.38
C SER A 497 -6.78 -17.89 5.87
N LEU A 498 -6.58 -17.69 4.56
CA LEU A 498 -5.26 -17.43 3.98
C LEU A 498 -4.83 -15.95 4.08
N LEU A 499 -5.77 -15.00 4.03
CA LEU A 499 -5.48 -13.57 3.90
C LEU A 499 -6.43 -12.70 4.77
N PRO A 500 -6.40 -12.79 6.12
CA PRO A 500 -7.36 -12.11 6.99
C PRO A 500 -7.42 -10.59 6.77
N SER A 501 -6.28 -9.91 6.68
CA SER A 501 -6.21 -8.45 6.49
C SER A 501 -6.78 -7.98 5.14
N MET A 502 -6.80 -8.83 4.11
CA MET A 502 -7.44 -8.52 2.84
C MET A 502 -8.97 -8.70 2.96
N GLN A 503 -9.43 -9.71 3.69
CA GLN A 503 -10.86 -9.90 3.97
C GLN A 503 -11.42 -8.76 4.84
N GLU A 504 -10.73 -8.35 5.90
CA GLU A 504 -11.09 -7.19 6.73
C GLU A 504 -11.24 -5.92 5.90
N THR A 505 -10.31 -5.67 4.98
CA THR A 505 -10.38 -4.56 4.04
C THR A 505 -11.60 -4.67 3.13
N ALA A 506 -11.85 -5.85 2.55
CA ALA A 506 -12.99 -6.09 1.68
C ALA A 506 -14.34 -5.87 2.42
N VAL A 507 -14.42 -6.26 3.69
CA VAL A 507 -15.58 -6.01 4.56
C VAL A 507 -15.78 -4.52 4.82
N ALA A 508 -14.71 -3.74 5.02
CA ALA A 508 -14.80 -2.29 5.17
C ALA A 508 -15.36 -1.59 3.93
N TYR A 509 -15.01 -2.04 2.71
CA TYR A 509 -15.66 -1.56 1.47
C TYR A 509 -17.12 -2.04 1.37
N LEU A 510 -17.40 -3.29 1.75
CA LEU A 510 -18.76 -3.85 1.72
C LEU A 510 -19.72 -3.06 2.62
N GLU A 511 -19.28 -2.67 3.83
CA GLU A 511 -20.07 -1.87 4.77
C GLU A 511 -20.51 -0.52 4.20
N GLN A 512 -19.65 0.12 3.39
CA GLN A 512 -19.93 1.43 2.78
C GLN A 512 -20.79 1.34 1.52
N VAL A 513 -20.73 0.22 0.80
CA VAL A 513 -21.38 0.08 -0.52
C VAL A 513 -22.73 -0.65 -0.44
N ASN A 514 -22.89 -1.65 0.44
CA ASN A 514 -24.13 -2.42 0.55
C ASN A 514 -24.37 -2.94 1.98
N SER A 515 -25.25 -2.24 2.71
CA SER A 515 -25.66 -2.58 4.07
C SER A 515 -26.27 -3.98 4.20
N ASP A 516 -27.09 -4.39 3.23
CA ASP A 516 -27.85 -5.64 3.29
C ASP A 516 -26.93 -6.85 3.09
N SER A 517 -25.98 -6.73 2.15
CA SER A 517 -24.90 -7.70 1.94
C SER A 517 -23.93 -7.73 3.13
N HIS A 518 -23.62 -6.58 3.74
CA HIS A 518 -22.80 -6.54 4.96
C HIS A 518 -23.51 -7.23 6.15
N ASP A 519 -24.81 -6.99 6.36
CA ASP A 519 -25.59 -7.67 7.41
C ASP A 519 -25.83 -9.15 7.11
N LEU A 520 -25.86 -9.57 5.84
CA LEU A 520 -25.84 -10.97 5.46
C LEU A 520 -24.48 -11.62 5.78
N TYR A 521 -23.36 -10.99 5.40
CA TYR A 521 -22.01 -11.44 5.78
C TYR A 521 -21.87 -11.57 7.31
N ARG A 522 -22.25 -10.54 8.07
CA ARG A 522 -22.23 -10.52 9.54
C ARG A 522 -23.05 -11.66 10.15
N ARG A 523 -24.21 -12.00 9.58
CA ARG A 523 -25.04 -13.14 10.02
C ARG A 523 -24.39 -14.49 9.70
N VAL A 524 -23.83 -14.65 8.50
CA VAL A 524 -23.14 -15.89 8.09
C VAL A 524 -21.91 -16.15 8.95
N THR A 525 -21.06 -15.13 9.16
CA THR A 525 -19.85 -15.25 9.99
C THR A 525 -20.18 -15.57 11.45
N ARG A 526 -21.24 -14.97 12.02
CA ARG A 526 -21.73 -15.35 13.36
C ARG A 526 -22.26 -16.79 13.41
N ALA A 527 -23.04 -17.21 12.42
CA ALA A 527 -23.55 -18.58 12.37
C ALA A 527 -22.42 -19.62 12.23
N ALA A 528 -21.39 -19.32 11.43
CA ALA A 528 -20.20 -20.13 11.32
C ALA A 528 -19.43 -20.21 12.65
N LEU A 529 -19.21 -19.07 13.32
CA LEU A 529 -18.59 -19.02 14.64
C LEU A 529 -19.35 -19.87 15.66
N TRP A 530 -20.68 -19.74 15.76
CA TRP A 530 -21.47 -20.55 16.69
C TRP A 530 -21.39 -22.06 16.39
N MET A 531 -21.41 -22.47 15.11
CA MET A 531 -21.23 -23.87 14.71
C MET A 531 -19.83 -24.39 15.04
N GLU A 532 -18.79 -23.58 14.84
CA GLU A 532 -17.42 -23.89 15.20
C GLU A 532 -17.26 -24.01 16.71
N SER A 533 -17.83 -23.08 17.50
CA SER A 533 -17.83 -23.14 18.97
C SER A 533 -18.51 -24.39 19.50
N THR A 534 -19.65 -24.80 18.92
CA THR A 534 -20.30 -26.09 19.23
C THR A 534 -19.39 -27.28 18.89
N CYS A 535 -18.72 -27.26 17.74
CA CYS A 535 -17.80 -28.33 17.34
C CYS A 535 -16.55 -28.39 18.24
N ASN A 536 -16.00 -27.25 18.65
CA ASN A 536 -14.81 -27.16 19.48
C ASN A 536 -15.13 -27.52 20.93
N PHE A 537 -16.27 -27.07 21.46
CA PHE A 537 -16.80 -27.51 22.75
C PHE A 537 -16.96 -29.04 22.85
N LEU A 538 -17.39 -29.71 21.78
CA LEU A 538 -17.53 -31.17 21.74
C LEU A 538 -16.20 -31.93 21.55
N LYS A 539 -15.11 -31.23 21.18
CA LYS A 539 -13.75 -31.81 21.04
C LYS A 539 -12.87 -31.54 22.25
N GLU A 540 -13.03 -30.38 22.88
CA GLU A 540 -12.27 -29.96 24.05
C GLU A 540 -12.53 -30.88 25.25
N GLY A 541 -11.45 -31.18 25.97
CA GLY A 541 -11.50 -31.94 27.22
C GLY A 541 -11.47 -31.02 28.44
N GLU A 542 -11.35 -31.59 29.64
CA GLU A 542 -11.30 -30.87 30.93
C GLU A 542 -10.01 -30.04 31.16
N LYS A 543 -9.54 -29.30 30.15
CA LYS A 543 -8.23 -28.59 30.17
C LYS A 543 -8.33 -27.11 30.49
N ASN A 544 -9.40 -26.42 30.07
CA ASN A 544 -9.63 -25.02 30.39
C ASN A 544 -11.12 -24.72 30.62
N TRP A 545 -11.53 -24.60 31.89
CA TRP A 545 -12.93 -24.38 32.26
C TRP A 545 -13.51 -23.02 31.85
N LEU A 546 -12.67 -21.99 31.70
CA LEU A 546 -13.15 -20.66 31.29
C LEU A 546 -13.47 -20.65 29.79
N GLU A 547 -12.53 -21.13 28.98
CA GLU A 547 -12.68 -21.29 27.53
C GLU A 547 -13.83 -22.25 27.17
N LEU A 548 -14.02 -23.34 27.93
CA LEU A 548 -15.20 -24.20 27.79
C LEU A 548 -16.53 -23.47 28.06
N LEU A 549 -16.57 -22.53 29.02
CA LEU A 549 -17.78 -21.72 29.26
C LEU A 549 -18.01 -20.67 28.18
N GLU A 550 -16.94 -20.05 27.65
CA GLU A 550 -17.01 -19.10 26.54
C GLU A 550 -17.48 -19.78 25.24
N LEU A 551 -16.91 -20.96 24.92
CA LEU A 551 -17.34 -21.80 23.80
C LEU A 551 -18.80 -22.24 23.97
N ALA A 552 -19.21 -22.62 25.19
CA ALA A 552 -20.58 -23.02 25.47
C ALA A 552 -21.58 -21.85 25.38
N ASP A 553 -21.22 -20.64 25.83
CA ASP A 553 -22.08 -19.45 25.68
C ASP A 553 -22.31 -19.13 24.19
N GLN A 554 -21.27 -19.17 23.37
CA GLN A 554 -21.38 -18.99 21.92
C GLN A 554 -22.15 -20.13 21.24
N ALA A 555 -21.93 -21.38 21.66
CA ALA A 555 -22.63 -22.55 21.13
C ALA A 555 -24.15 -22.50 21.39
N ILE A 556 -24.59 -21.92 22.51
CA ILE A 556 -26.01 -21.74 22.83
C ILE A 556 -26.70 -20.85 21.79
N ASP A 557 -26.06 -19.76 21.35
CA ASP A 557 -26.62 -18.88 20.31
C ASP A 557 -26.69 -19.57 18.93
N GLY A 558 -25.92 -20.66 18.73
CA GLY A 558 -25.98 -21.54 17.57
C GLY A 558 -27.14 -22.54 17.55
N LEU A 559 -27.75 -22.85 18.69
CA LEU A 559 -28.80 -23.87 18.82
C LEU A 559 -29.97 -23.70 17.83
N PRO A 560 -30.45 -22.49 17.48
CA PRO A 560 -31.49 -22.31 16.46
C PRO A 560 -31.12 -22.79 15.06
N PHE A 561 -29.83 -22.83 14.72
CA PHE A 561 -29.34 -23.16 13.40
C PHE A 561 -29.09 -24.67 13.26
N HIS A 562 -28.29 -25.25 14.15
CA HIS A 562 -27.88 -26.66 14.05
C HIS A 562 -28.80 -27.64 14.80
N GLN A 563 -29.67 -27.15 15.70
CA GLN A 563 -30.70 -27.91 16.42
C GLN A 563 -30.22 -29.18 17.16
N TYR A 564 -28.92 -29.31 17.41
CA TYR A 564 -28.32 -30.47 18.08
C TYR A 564 -28.49 -30.37 19.60
N LEU A 565 -29.71 -30.69 20.06
CA LEU A 565 -30.11 -30.65 21.47
C LEU A 565 -29.26 -31.47 22.45
N PRO A 566 -28.55 -32.56 22.10
CA PRO A 566 -27.72 -33.30 23.07
C PRO A 566 -26.64 -32.46 23.76
N THR A 567 -26.15 -31.38 23.15
CA THR A 567 -25.21 -30.43 23.80
C THR A 567 -25.78 -29.78 25.06
N VAL A 568 -27.10 -29.55 25.13
CA VAL A 568 -27.79 -28.98 26.30
C VAL A 568 -27.55 -29.82 27.55
N LYS A 569 -27.47 -31.15 27.42
CA LYS A 569 -27.11 -32.05 28.52
C LYS A 569 -25.72 -31.70 29.07
N GLU A 570 -24.73 -31.55 28.20
CA GLU A 570 -23.33 -31.34 28.61
C GLU A 570 -23.13 -29.94 29.19
N PHE A 571 -23.77 -28.89 28.63
CA PHE A 571 -23.79 -27.55 29.23
C PHE A 571 -24.31 -27.58 30.67
N VAL A 572 -25.43 -28.28 30.92
CA VAL A 572 -26.00 -28.44 32.27
C VAL A 572 -25.08 -29.27 33.19
N HIS A 573 -24.36 -30.27 32.65
CA HIS A 573 -23.40 -31.05 33.44
C HIS A 573 -22.19 -30.20 33.87
N ILE A 574 -21.63 -29.38 32.98
CA ILE A 574 -20.53 -28.45 33.33
C ILE A 574 -21.00 -27.45 34.39
N CYS A 575 -22.21 -26.87 34.23
CA CYS A 575 -22.78 -25.96 35.22
C CYS A 575 -22.95 -26.61 36.60
N SER A 576 -23.25 -27.90 36.69
CA SER A 576 -23.26 -28.63 37.97
C SER A 576 -21.85 -28.96 38.48
N TYR A 577 -20.96 -29.39 37.60
CA TYR A 577 -19.62 -29.87 37.95
C TYR A 577 -18.75 -28.76 38.56
N LEU A 578 -18.77 -27.56 37.98
CA LEU A 578 -18.02 -26.39 38.47
C LEU A 578 -18.40 -25.97 39.90
N TRP A 579 -19.58 -26.38 40.37
CA TRP A 579 -20.08 -26.11 41.73
C TRP A 579 -19.80 -27.25 42.72
N ARG A 580 -19.10 -28.31 42.28
CA ARG A 580 -18.60 -29.40 43.14
C ARG A 580 -17.16 -29.16 43.64
N PHE A 581 -16.46 -28.15 43.12
CA PHE A 581 -15.11 -27.83 43.59
C PHE A 581 -15.12 -27.32 45.04
N ASP A 582 -14.19 -27.79 45.86
CA ASP A 582 -14.03 -27.36 47.26
C ASP A 582 -13.65 -25.87 47.39
N HIS A 583 -12.97 -25.34 46.36
CA HIS A 583 -12.60 -23.92 46.23
C HIS A 583 -13.03 -23.41 44.84
N PRO A 584 -14.34 -23.11 44.65
CA PRO A 584 -14.84 -22.66 43.36
C PRO A 584 -14.40 -21.21 43.10
N SER A 585 -13.88 -20.92 41.91
CA SER A 585 -13.57 -19.52 41.56
C SER A 585 -14.88 -18.74 41.33
N PRO A 586 -15.03 -17.52 41.89
CA PRO A 586 -16.27 -16.76 41.80
C PRO A 586 -16.61 -16.37 40.34
N LEU A 587 -15.58 -16.27 39.48
CA LEU A 587 -15.74 -15.98 38.07
C LEU A 587 -16.39 -17.17 37.32
N LEU A 588 -15.89 -18.40 37.49
CA LEU A 588 -16.51 -19.59 36.87
C LEU A 588 -17.92 -19.85 37.40
N GLN A 589 -18.18 -19.56 38.67
CA GLN A 589 -19.55 -19.60 39.23
C GLN A 589 -20.47 -18.57 38.56
N THR A 590 -19.99 -17.35 38.34
CA THR A 590 -20.78 -16.28 37.70
C THR A 590 -21.10 -16.62 36.25
N GLU A 591 -20.10 -17.07 35.47
CA GLU A 591 -20.31 -17.42 34.06
C GLU A 591 -21.17 -18.69 33.89
N SER A 592 -20.95 -19.75 34.66
CA SER A 592 -21.81 -20.94 34.63
C SER A 592 -23.26 -20.63 35.02
N GLN A 593 -23.49 -19.70 35.95
CA GLN A 593 -24.83 -19.27 36.34
C GLN A 593 -25.50 -18.40 35.27
N LYS A 594 -24.76 -17.52 34.56
CA LYS A 594 -25.29 -16.81 33.38
C LYS A 594 -25.70 -17.80 32.28
N LEU A 595 -24.85 -18.79 32.01
CA LEU A 595 -25.05 -19.82 31.00
C LEU A 595 -26.30 -20.67 31.29
N LEU A 596 -26.48 -21.11 32.53
CA LEU A 596 -27.70 -21.81 32.94
C LEU A 596 -28.95 -20.93 32.75
N LEU A 597 -28.90 -19.65 33.13
CA LEU A 597 -30.03 -18.73 32.93
C LEU A 597 -30.36 -18.60 31.43
N LYS A 598 -29.37 -18.41 30.56
CA LYS A 598 -29.51 -18.33 29.10
C LYS A 598 -30.20 -19.56 28.52
N LEU A 599 -29.94 -20.75 29.06
CA LEU A 599 -30.60 -22.02 28.70
C LEU A 599 -32.05 -22.13 29.22
N LEU A 600 -32.30 -21.74 30.48
CA LEU A 600 -33.63 -21.79 31.08
C LEU A 600 -34.59 -20.77 30.46
N SER A 601 -34.10 -19.58 30.11
CA SER A 601 -34.86 -18.49 29.48
C SER A 601 -34.78 -18.50 27.95
N HIS A 602 -34.28 -19.57 27.34
CA HIS A 602 -33.98 -19.63 25.90
C HIS A 602 -35.24 -19.43 25.02
N PRO A 603 -35.19 -18.70 23.88
CA PRO A 603 -36.38 -18.45 23.07
C PRO A 603 -37.01 -19.72 22.45
N LEU A 604 -36.20 -20.74 22.14
CA LEU A 604 -36.71 -22.02 21.63
C LEU A 604 -37.23 -22.93 22.74
N LEU A 605 -38.51 -23.28 22.66
CA LEU A 605 -39.20 -24.20 23.58
C LEU A 605 -38.53 -25.59 23.67
N SER A 606 -37.94 -26.09 22.59
CA SER A 606 -37.20 -27.36 22.57
C SER A 606 -35.96 -27.34 23.47
N VAL A 607 -35.19 -26.26 23.41
CA VAL A 607 -34.00 -26.03 24.25
C VAL A 607 -34.42 -25.84 25.72
N LYS A 608 -35.47 -25.05 26.00
CA LYS A 608 -36.00 -24.92 27.36
C LYS A 608 -36.44 -26.27 27.93
N ALA A 609 -37.28 -27.01 27.21
CA ALA A 609 -37.80 -28.29 27.67
C ALA A 609 -36.68 -29.30 27.98
N GLU A 610 -35.66 -29.42 27.12
CA GLU A 610 -34.50 -30.28 27.40
C GLU A 610 -33.63 -29.75 28.55
N THR A 611 -33.46 -28.44 28.70
CA THR A 611 -32.74 -27.84 29.84
C THR A 611 -33.41 -28.19 31.17
N TYR A 612 -34.72 -27.97 31.29
CA TYR A 612 -35.48 -28.31 32.50
C TYR A 612 -35.47 -29.83 32.77
N LYS A 613 -35.59 -30.67 31.73
CA LYS A 613 -35.52 -32.13 31.82
C LYS A 613 -34.15 -32.64 32.29
N HIS A 614 -33.06 -32.13 31.72
CA HIS A 614 -31.70 -32.51 32.12
C HIS A 614 -31.35 -31.98 33.52
N THR A 615 -31.78 -30.77 33.87
CA THR A 615 -31.62 -30.21 35.22
C THR A 615 -32.36 -31.06 36.26
N LEU A 616 -33.62 -31.45 35.99
CA LEU A 616 -34.40 -32.35 36.85
C LEU A 616 -33.71 -33.71 37.03
N ASN A 617 -33.23 -34.32 35.95
CA ASN A 617 -32.54 -35.60 36.01
C ASN A 617 -31.21 -35.51 36.79
N LEU A 618 -30.49 -34.40 36.65
CA LEU A 618 -29.26 -34.15 37.40
C LEU A 618 -29.55 -34.00 38.91
N VAL A 619 -30.59 -33.25 39.29
CA VAL A 619 -31.03 -33.13 40.70
C VAL A 619 -31.44 -34.51 41.24
N LYS A 620 -32.23 -35.29 40.49
CA LYS A 620 -32.60 -36.67 40.87
C LYS A 620 -31.39 -37.57 41.09
N GLY A 621 -30.36 -37.43 40.25
CA GLY A 621 -29.10 -38.15 40.38
C GLY A 621 -28.29 -37.74 41.61
N CYS A 622 -28.11 -36.43 41.84
CA CYS A 622 -27.32 -35.90 42.96
C CYS A 622 -27.95 -36.19 44.33
N LEU A 623 -29.29 -36.23 44.40
CA LEU A 623 -30.05 -36.60 45.60
C LEU A 623 -30.20 -38.13 45.79
N GLY A 624 -29.65 -38.95 44.90
CA GLY A 624 -29.59 -40.41 45.07
C GLY A 624 -30.90 -41.17 44.85
N ILE A 625 -31.95 -40.52 44.31
CA ILE A 625 -33.32 -41.05 44.16
C ILE A 625 -33.39 -42.35 43.31
N GLN A 626 -32.34 -42.67 42.56
CA GLN A 626 -32.22 -43.93 41.79
C GLN A 626 -31.05 -44.85 42.22
N LYS A 627 -30.26 -44.49 43.24
CA LYS A 627 -29.06 -45.25 43.69
C LYS A 627 -28.98 -45.35 45.21
N VAL A 628 -29.87 -46.16 45.78
CA VAL A 628 -29.97 -46.41 47.24
C VAL A 628 -28.71 -47.07 47.85
N SER A 629 -27.81 -47.65 47.03
CA SER A 629 -26.71 -48.52 47.50
C SER A 629 -25.29 -47.89 47.51
N ARG A 630 -25.11 -46.62 47.12
CA ARG A 630 -23.82 -45.90 47.28
C ARG A 630 -24.04 -44.42 47.61
N GLN A 631 -24.04 -44.09 48.90
CA GLN A 631 -23.86 -42.70 49.35
C GLN A 631 -22.38 -42.34 49.35
N GLU A 632 -21.93 -41.64 48.31
CA GLU A 632 -20.65 -40.93 48.31
C GLU A 632 -20.85 -39.55 48.97
N GLN A 633 -20.19 -39.33 50.11
CA GLN A 633 -20.24 -38.07 50.86
C GLN A 633 -19.59 -36.94 50.02
N GLY A 634 -20.44 -36.20 49.31
CA GLY A 634 -20.03 -35.14 48.37
C GLY A 634 -21.06 -34.88 47.25
N SER A 635 -21.93 -35.86 46.95
CA SER A 635 -22.90 -35.82 45.83
C SER A 635 -23.80 -34.57 45.79
N CYS A 636 -24.14 -33.97 46.94
CA CYS A 636 -25.11 -32.87 47.01
C CYS A 636 -24.58 -31.51 46.51
N GLY A 637 -23.25 -31.29 46.50
CA GLY A 637 -22.65 -30.01 46.08
C GLY A 637 -23.01 -29.62 44.65
N GLY A 638 -23.21 -30.61 43.77
CA GLY A 638 -23.62 -30.40 42.38
C GLY A 638 -25.03 -29.83 42.19
N VAL A 639 -25.80 -29.60 43.26
CA VAL A 639 -27.12 -28.93 43.22
C VAL A 639 -27.01 -27.43 43.57
N ASN A 640 -25.87 -26.98 44.10
CA ASN A 640 -25.69 -25.60 44.58
C ASN A 640 -25.85 -24.53 43.50
N PHE A 641 -25.53 -24.84 42.24
CA PHE A 641 -25.75 -23.96 41.09
C PHE A 641 -27.23 -23.52 40.91
N LEU A 642 -28.18 -24.31 41.43
CA LEU A 642 -29.62 -23.98 41.44
C LEU A 642 -30.07 -23.16 42.66
N LEU A 643 -29.21 -22.87 43.64
CA LEU A 643 -29.56 -22.08 44.83
C LEU A 643 -29.44 -20.57 44.60
N HIS A 644 -28.85 -20.14 43.49
CA HIS A 644 -28.71 -18.72 43.20
C HIS A 644 -30.06 -18.04 42.97
N HIS A 645 -30.28 -16.87 43.60
CA HIS A 645 -31.57 -16.18 43.62
C HIS A 645 -32.19 -15.94 42.23
N ARG A 646 -31.37 -15.63 41.22
CA ARG A 646 -31.83 -15.44 39.83
C ARG A 646 -32.34 -16.72 39.18
N VAL A 647 -31.69 -17.85 39.44
CA VAL A 647 -32.06 -19.16 38.89
C VAL A 647 -33.36 -19.65 39.54
N LEU A 648 -33.51 -19.43 40.85
CA LEU A 648 -34.76 -19.70 41.56
C LEU A 648 -35.91 -18.83 41.06
N TYR A 649 -35.65 -17.53 40.83
CA TYR A 649 -36.64 -16.62 40.26
C TYR A 649 -37.07 -17.07 38.86
N GLU A 650 -36.13 -17.43 37.97
CA GLU A 650 -36.43 -17.91 36.62
C GLU A 650 -37.34 -19.15 36.65
N ILE A 651 -36.97 -20.16 37.44
CA ILE A 651 -37.75 -21.40 37.59
C ILE A 651 -39.14 -21.13 38.20
N SER A 652 -39.24 -20.20 39.17
CA SER A 652 -40.50 -19.95 39.89
C SER A 652 -41.45 -19.00 39.16
N ALA A 653 -40.93 -17.99 38.46
CA ALA A 653 -41.74 -17.00 37.75
C ALA A 653 -42.07 -17.45 36.33
N PHE A 654 -41.08 -17.96 35.59
CA PHE A 654 -41.24 -18.32 34.17
C PHE A 654 -41.32 -19.83 33.96
N GLY A 655 -40.62 -20.64 34.75
CA GLY A 655 -40.67 -22.11 34.65
C GLY A 655 -42.02 -22.70 35.09
N LEU A 656 -42.57 -22.27 36.23
CA LEU A 656 -43.87 -22.75 36.74
C LEU A 656 -45.07 -22.27 35.91
N GLN A 657 -44.96 -21.11 35.25
CA GLN A 657 -46.04 -20.46 34.50
C GLN A 657 -45.75 -20.42 32.99
N ASP A 658 -44.83 -21.23 32.48
CA ASP A 658 -44.52 -21.29 31.04
C ASP A 658 -45.78 -21.72 30.27
N SER A 659 -46.04 -21.04 29.14
CA SER A 659 -47.17 -21.33 28.25
C SER A 659 -47.12 -22.73 27.63
N ALA A 660 -45.96 -23.40 27.66
CA ALA A 660 -45.82 -24.79 27.28
C ALA A 660 -45.94 -25.74 28.49
N ASP A 661 -47.04 -26.48 28.60
CA ASP A 661 -47.34 -27.46 29.66
C ASP A 661 -46.15 -28.36 30.04
N LYS A 662 -45.36 -28.79 29.04
CA LYS A 662 -44.17 -29.64 29.24
C LYS A 662 -43.11 -28.96 30.09
N VAL A 663 -42.88 -27.66 29.91
CA VAL A 663 -41.94 -26.87 30.71
C VAL A 663 -42.53 -26.63 32.11
N GLY A 664 -43.80 -26.23 32.20
CA GLY A 664 -44.53 -26.07 33.47
C GLY A 664 -44.43 -27.30 34.38
N VAL A 665 -44.78 -28.48 33.85
CA VAL A 665 -44.70 -29.76 34.58
C VAL A 665 -43.26 -30.08 35.00
N LEU A 666 -42.25 -29.80 34.17
CA LEU A 666 -40.85 -30.02 34.54
C LEU A 666 -40.36 -29.03 35.62
N GLY A 667 -40.80 -27.76 35.57
CA GLY A 667 -40.52 -26.74 36.58
C GLY A 667 -41.09 -27.08 37.95
N VAL A 668 -42.37 -27.51 38.00
CA VAL A 668 -43.02 -28.03 39.21
C VAL A 668 -42.22 -29.20 39.78
N ASN A 669 -41.91 -30.19 38.94
CA ASN A 669 -41.15 -31.37 39.35
C ASN A 669 -39.73 -31.02 39.84
N LEU A 670 -39.08 -30.00 39.26
CA LEU A 670 -37.74 -29.57 39.65
C LEU A 670 -37.73 -28.95 41.05
N LEU A 671 -38.64 -28.02 41.32
CA LEU A 671 -38.79 -27.43 42.66
C LEU A 671 -39.22 -28.48 43.69
N TYR A 672 -40.20 -29.31 43.37
CA TYR A 672 -40.67 -30.37 44.26
C TYR A 672 -39.57 -31.38 44.59
N THR A 673 -38.83 -31.87 43.59
CA THR A 673 -37.72 -32.81 43.82
C THR A 673 -36.61 -32.19 44.68
N LYS A 674 -36.29 -30.90 44.46
CA LYS A 674 -35.21 -30.20 45.18
C LYS A 674 -35.58 -29.84 46.63
N TYR A 675 -36.80 -29.39 46.89
CA TYR A 675 -37.21 -28.87 48.20
C TYR A 675 -37.99 -29.87 49.06
N CYS A 676 -38.72 -30.82 48.46
CA CYS A 676 -39.49 -31.83 49.18
C CYS A 676 -38.79 -33.19 49.30
N GLY A 677 -37.67 -33.40 48.59
CA GLY A 677 -36.74 -34.51 48.84
C GLY A 677 -37.36 -35.91 48.87
N VAL A 678 -38.16 -36.25 47.84
CA VAL A 678 -38.81 -37.55 47.54
C VAL A 678 -39.11 -38.47 48.74
N LEU A 679 -40.42 -38.55 49.05
CA LEU A 679 -41.06 -39.77 49.57
C LEU A 679 -41.08 -40.86 48.49
#